data_AF-A0A9P5AGD5-F1
#
_entry.id   AF-A0A9P5AGD5-F1
#
_cell.length_a   1.000
_cell.length_b   1.000
_cell.length_c   1.000
_cell.angle_alpha   90.00
_cell.angle_beta   90.00
_cell.angle_gamma   90.00
#
_symmetry.space_group_name_H-M   'P 1'
#
loop_
_entity.id
_entity.type
_entity.pdbx_description
1 polymer ?
#
loop_
_entity_poly.entity_id
_entity_poly.type
_entity_poly.pdbx_seq_one_letter_code
_entity_poly.pdbx_strand_id
1 'polypeptide(L)'
;MGIKTPRNPGGIKTFSEDEILAFAEEVDLTGERRLGILTKPDLLKEHSAKAVVCELVLGKRRPLTLGYYVVRSRGGDEEDSNGDADLLQREDIFKDKPWTSLPDHKTGIKALRECLQELLGQIADKAFPKLRSETRRKLTEKQEELASLGPPRQTGRQQQQFLVSTASKFQNIVRAALDANYSTHQAFADDSLRLITEIVNMTDEFAFDFQECAHTYEFNTAYGMELIFSEIPQPKRARPILSDSEDVEDAVDEESSTCLDLNLYPDLEGILTKDWTSHQPSEGIMPWITQMHRRSRGVELGTFGPRVLSSAFQEQSIYWQNMITQYLSKVIFSVHKFILEALAKVCHETRVLDELISGLMDDLLARYRDGMNQAIHLVHIERHKKPYTLNYYFNENLQKARNDRTNKALEKKAWNDQQTGLRVVQLNNISSVVNNQSNIQHTAEEIHDILYAYYKVARKRFVDNIYHQAVDHCLLSGPSNPLILFCEQWVLNLSDEKLRLIASESRVTQERRQNLETALQDLAQAIEILELGFHLEKMAHDNSNAEPVPIQGGFQNKAASKKPSSYIFDSKGDTQLILRTYKDQPFIWTAETIWIGQKSRKKFSKKKKEKKTKEKAAFYPPPASPPPQALPKSPISIQPSLWENMDSFSNVAYIRPEFSDKETMEQESADAGKNADSSSPRIQDCSYGERSGILPDQVEIQMLVSGKHLELASSYFKKMFSGPFMEGKADHSGLRRVTASNWDPEAFNIVLTIMHGYHRDVPRSLGLEMLAKLAMIVDYYDCHEIIELYADICGKLIEAEDCFPIPSDLLEQIDIARQDYLNKVFSATYDLLDRLQEQPECSYECSSMLLGVLTKELKNHGILSPRSELPFYGLSIEGSKDMIKGFKVPHWYDSSGGRYGPRHPCTIQQKLSVALEKADKELRVFDLQDFQPARPNARPSQEFEGV
;
A
#
# COMPACT_ATOMS: atom_id res chain seq x y z
N MET A 1 -96.04 6.52 -16.74
CA MET A 1 -96.93 5.45 -16.21
C MET A 1 -96.09 4.20 -15.97
N GLY A 2 -96.54 3.22 -15.18
CA GLY A 2 -95.73 2.04 -14.84
C GLY A 2 -96.22 0.75 -15.47
N ILE A 3 -95.31 -0.22 -15.67
CA ILE A 3 -95.62 -1.63 -15.93
C ILE A 3 -94.76 -2.48 -14.98
N LYS A 4 -95.39 -3.38 -14.23
CA LYS A 4 -94.73 -4.39 -13.36
C LYS A 4 -95.27 -5.79 -13.71
N THR A 5 -94.43 -6.65 -14.28
CA THR A 5 -94.56 -8.13 -14.36
C THR A 5 -93.25 -8.71 -14.94
N PRO A 6 -92.95 -10.00 -14.75
CA PRO A 6 -92.75 -10.67 -13.47
C PRO A 6 -91.34 -11.33 -13.38
N ARG A 7 -91.06 -12.05 -12.29
CA ARG A 7 -89.76 -12.72 -12.05
C ARG A 7 -89.49 -13.87 -13.04
N ASN A 8 -88.21 -14.05 -13.40
CA ASN A 8 -87.66 -15.29 -13.96
C ASN A 8 -86.47 -15.73 -13.07
N PRO A 9 -86.32 -17.00 -12.65
CA PRO A 9 -85.33 -17.40 -11.63
C PRO A 9 -83.93 -17.65 -12.23
N GLY A 10 -83.33 -16.60 -12.81
CA GLY A 10 -81.93 -16.56 -13.23
C GLY A 10 -81.27 -15.30 -12.68
N GLY A 11 -80.20 -15.45 -11.89
CA GLY A 11 -79.70 -14.41 -10.98
C GLY A 11 -78.93 -13.25 -11.61
N ILE A 12 -79.59 -12.39 -12.38
CA ILE A 12 -79.07 -11.06 -12.75
C ILE A 12 -79.84 -10.00 -11.94
N LYS A 13 -79.14 -9.29 -11.03
CA LYS A 13 -79.71 -8.16 -10.29
C LYS A 13 -79.88 -6.97 -11.24
N THR A 14 -81.10 -6.69 -11.66
CA THR A 14 -81.47 -5.40 -12.26
C THR A 14 -81.61 -4.35 -11.16
N PHE A 15 -80.50 -3.68 -10.86
CA PHE A 15 -80.49 -2.48 -10.02
C PHE A 15 -81.37 -1.38 -10.63
N SER A 16 -82.01 -0.59 -9.79
CA SER A 16 -82.73 0.62 -10.21
C SER A 16 -81.77 1.79 -10.45
N GLU A 17 -82.21 2.77 -11.25
CA GLU A 17 -81.40 3.94 -11.63
C GLU A 17 -80.94 4.76 -10.40
N ASP A 18 -81.75 4.77 -9.34
CA ASP A 18 -81.45 5.47 -8.08
C ASP A 18 -80.43 4.71 -7.21
N GLU A 19 -80.45 3.37 -7.20
CA GLU A 19 -79.48 2.56 -6.44
C GLU A 19 -78.05 2.69 -7.01
N ILE A 20 -77.91 2.70 -8.35
CA ILE A 20 -76.60 2.85 -9.00
C ILE A 20 -75.99 4.22 -8.69
N LEU A 21 -76.80 5.27 -8.70
CA LEU A 21 -76.35 6.62 -8.35
C LEU A 21 -76.00 6.73 -6.85
N ALA A 22 -76.79 6.13 -5.96
CA ALA A 22 -76.53 6.13 -4.52
C ALA A 22 -75.20 5.44 -4.15
N PHE A 23 -74.91 4.26 -4.71
CA PHE A 23 -73.61 3.59 -4.50
C PHE A 23 -72.43 4.42 -5.06
N ALA A 24 -72.64 5.18 -6.13
CA ALA A 24 -71.63 6.07 -6.67
C ALA A 24 -71.44 7.32 -5.79
N GLU A 25 -72.50 7.85 -5.16
CA GLU A 25 -72.43 8.96 -4.21
C GLU A 25 -71.70 8.59 -2.91
N GLU A 26 -71.91 7.38 -2.38
CA GLU A 26 -71.25 6.88 -1.17
C GLU A 26 -69.71 6.85 -1.29
N VAL A 27 -69.20 6.48 -2.47
CA VAL A 27 -67.75 6.32 -2.71
C VAL A 27 -67.09 7.60 -3.24
N ASP A 28 -67.85 8.54 -3.83
CA ASP A 28 -67.32 9.70 -4.55
C ASP A 28 -68.12 10.99 -4.30
N LEU A 29 -68.16 11.45 -3.05
CA LEU A 29 -68.98 12.58 -2.60
C LEU A 29 -68.82 13.88 -3.44
N THR A 30 -67.65 14.17 -4.02
CA THR A 30 -67.44 15.37 -4.86
C THR A 30 -67.89 15.22 -6.31
N GLY A 31 -68.05 13.99 -6.80
CA GLY A 31 -68.53 13.70 -8.16
C GLY A 31 -67.48 13.81 -9.26
N GLU A 32 -66.22 14.06 -8.93
CA GLU A 32 -65.11 14.34 -9.88
C GLU A 32 -64.76 13.18 -10.81
N ARG A 33 -65.13 11.94 -10.46
CA ARG A 33 -64.83 10.72 -11.25
C ARG A 33 -66.07 9.93 -11.64
N ARG A 34 -67.24 10.59 -11.71
CA ARG A 34 -68.53 9.97 -12.04
C ARG A 34 -69.06 10.41 -13.40
N LEU A 35 -69.10 9.46 -14.32
CA LEU A 35 -69.58 9.59 -15.70
C LEU A 35 -70.91 8.82 -15.85
N GLY A 36 -71.94 9.47 -16.36
CA GLY A 36 -73.24 8.83 -16.63
C GLY A 36 -73.30 8.26 -18.04
N ILE A 37 -73.68 6.99 -18.18
CA ILE A 37 -73.86 6.34 -19.50
C ILE A 37 -75.31 5.87 -19.62
N LEU A 38 -76.06 6.45 -20.56
CA LEU A 38 -77.47 6.18 -20.81
C LEU A 38 -77.59 5.27 -22.04
N THR A 39 -77.94 4.01 -21.81
CA THR A 39 -78.03 2.96 -22.84
C THR A 39 -79.45 2.74 -23.37
N LYS A 40 -79.57 2.17 -24.57
CA LYS A 40 -80.84 1.73 -25.20
C LYS A 40 -81.88 2.84 -25.48
N PRO A 41 -81.50 3.97 -26.13
CA PRO A 41 -82.42 5.05 -26.50
C PRO A 41 -83.52 4.62 -27.51
N ASP A 42 -83.32 3.49 -28.20
CA ASP A 42 -84.22 2.84 -29.14
C ASP A 42 -85.51 2.28 -28.51
N LEU A 43 -85.46 1.85 -27.24
CA LEU A 43 -86.64 1.33 -26.53
C LEU A 43 -87.63 2.44 -26.12
N LEU A 44 -87.20 3.70 -26.15
CA LEU A 44 -88.00 4.86 -25.75
C LEU A 44 -88.95 5.30 -26.88
N LYS A 45 -90.18 4.78 -26.88
CA LYS A 45 -91.19 5.12 -27.90
C LYS A 45 -91.93 6.44 -27.62
N GLU A 46 -92.00 6.88 -26.36
CA GLU A 46 -92.70 8.13 -25.98
C GLU A 46 -91.81 9.38 -26.14
N HIS A 47 -92.34 10.44 -26.78
CA HIS A 47 -91.63 11.72 -26.96
C HIS A 47 -91.30 12.40 -25.63
N SER A 48 -92.18 12.27 -24.62
CA SER A 48 -91.96 12.70 -23.23
C SER A 48 -90.70 12.07 -22.62
N ALA A 49 -90.53 10.75 -22.76
CA ALA A 49 -89.38 10.02 -22.22
C ALA A 49 -88.08 10.42 -22.93
N LYS A 50 -88.09 10.52 -24.27
CA LYS A 50 -86.92 11.02 -25.04
C LYS A 50 -86.50 12.43 -24.60
N ALA A 51 -87.46 13.32 -24.34
CA ALA A 51 -87.18 14.68 -23.86
C ALA A 51 -86.51 14.71 -22.47
N VAL A 52 -86.92 13.84 -21.54
CA VAL A 52 -86.29 13.74 -20.21
C VAL A 52 -84.84 13.24 -20.29
N VAL A 53 -84.55 12.28 -21.18
CA VAL A 53 -83.16 11.87 -21.46
C VAL A 53 -82.35 13.04 -22.03
N CYS A 54 -82.93 13.84 -22.93
CA CYS A 54 -82.25 15.01 -23.45
C CYS A 54 -81.98 16.08 -22.37
N GLU A 55 -82.89 16.26 -21.40
CA GLU A 55 -82.67 17.15 -20.26
C GLU A 55 -81.54 16.67 -19.32
N LEU A 56 -81.37 15.36 -19.12
CA LEU A 56 -80.27 14.78 -18.35
C LEU A 56 -78.91 15.03 -19.02
N VAL A 57 -78.80 14.79 -20.34
CA VAL A 57 -77.55 14.98 -21.12
C VAL A 57 -77.13 16.45 -21.20
N LEU A 58 -78.11 17.35 -21.25
CA LEU A 58 -77.90 18.81 -21.15
C LEU A 58 -77.68 19.30 -19.71
N GLY A 59 -77.56 18.40 -18.72
CA GLY A 59 -77.26 18.73 -17.33
C GLY A 59 -78.40 19.42 -16.55
N LYS A 60 -79.61 19.48 -17.11
CA LYS A 60 -80.77 20.18 -16.52
C LYS A 60 -81.44 19.39 -15.39
N ARG A 61 -81.08 18.11 -15.23
CA ARG A 61 -81.47 17.24 -14.11
C ARG A 61 -80.23 16.47 -13.65
N ARG A 62 -80.10 16.24 -12.33
CA ARG A 62 -79.04 15.44 -11.68
C ARG A 62 -77.62 15.66 -12.26
N PRO A 63 -77.09 16.89 -12.28
CA PRO A 63 -75.81 17.18 -12.94
C PRO A 63 -74.63 16.37 -12.35
N LEU A 64 -73.89 15.69 -13.22
CA LEU A 64 -72.59 15.04 -12.94
C LEU A 64 -71.45 15.87 -13.50
N THR A 65 -70.27 15.86 -12.88
CA THR A 65 -69.13 16.69 -13.31
C THR A 65 -68.62 16.30 -14.71
N LEU A 66 -68.55 15.00 -15.00
CA LEU A 66 -68.19 14.44 -16.31
C LEU A 66 -69.41 14.32 -17.26
N GLY A 67 -70.61 14.69 -16.78
CA GLY A 67 -71.86 14.69 -17.54
C GLY A 67 -72.46 13.29 -17.82
N TYR A 68 -73.42 13.27 -18.75
CA TYR A 68 -74.04 12.06 -19.29
C TYR A 68 -73.80 11.93 -20.79
N TYR A 69 -73.63 10.69 -21.26
CA TYR A 69 -73.51 10.30 -22.67
C TYR A 69 -74.63 9.34 -23.05
N VAL A 70 -75.14 9.41 -24.29
CA VAL A 70 -76.17 8.49 -24.80
C VAL A 70 -75.59 7.55 -25.84
N VAL A 71 -75.78 6.25 -25.64
CA VAL A 71 -75.22 5.20 -26.53
C VAL A 71 -76.30 4.18 -26.88
N ARG A 72 -76.43 3.87 -28.18
CA ARG A 72 -77.20 2.70 -28.64
C ARG A 72 -76.38 1.44 -28.37
N SER A 73 -76.96 0.52 -27.60
CA SER A 73 -76.42 -0.82 -27.41
C SER A 73 -76.91 -1.76 -28.51
N ARG A 74 -76.20 -2.88 -28.72
CA ARG A 74 -76.64 -3.98 -29.59
C ARG A 74 -78.03 -4.49 -29.17
N GLY A 75 -78.92 -4.68 -30.14
CA GLY A 75 -80.20 -5.38 -29.96
C GLY A 75 -79.99 -6.89 -29.79
N GLY A 76 -80.86 -7.56 -29.02
CA GLY A 76 -80.71 -9.00 -28.72
C GLY A 76 -80.70 -9.91 -29.95
N ASP A 77 -81.27 -9.43 -31.06
CA ASP A 77 -81.50 -10.16 -32.30
C ASP A 77 -80.58 -9.69 -33.46
N GLU A 78 -79.59 -8.83 -33.19
CA GLU A 78 -78.62 -8.32 -34.18
C GLU A 78 -77.36 -9.21 -34.26
N GLU A 79 -76.95 -9.67 -35.45
CA GLU A 79 -75.73 -10.49 -35.65
C GLU A 79 -74.40 -9.70 -35.62
N ASP A 80 -73.28 -10.42 -35.47
CA ASP A 80 -71.91 -9.87 -35.33
C ASP A 80 -71.27 -9.48 -36.67
N SER A 81 -71.77 -8.41 -37.30
CA SER A 81 -71.09 -7.72 -38.41
C SER A 81 -69.88 -6.93 -37.89
N ASN A 82 -68.66 -7.32 -38.32
CA ASN A 82 -67.41 -6.94 -37.66
C ASN A 82 -66.74 -5.66 -38.20
N GLY A 83 -67.53 -4.65 -38.61
CA GLY A 83 -67.04 -3.45 -39.33
C GLY A 83 -67.49 -2.10 -38.74
N ASP A 84 -66.58 -1.13 -38.66
CA ASP A 84 -66.85 0.22 -38.12
C ASP A 84 -67.90 1.01 -38.94
N ALA A 85 -68.11 0.64 -40.21
CA ALA A 85 -69.18 1.18 -41.06
C ALA A 85 -70.59 0.79 -40.57
N ASP A 86 -70.73 -0.36 -39.90
CA ASP A 86 -71.99 -0.85 -39.35
C ASP A 86 -72.37 -0.10 -38.06
N LEU A 87 -71.37 0.30 -37.27
CA LEU A 87 -71.55 1.17 -36.10
C LEU A 87 -72.13 2.55 -36.49
N LEU A 88 -71.64 3.12 -37.60
CA LEU A 88 -72.13 4.42 -38.12
C LEU A 88 -73.61 4.38 -38.56
N GLN A 89 -74.09 3.24 -39.07
CA GLN A 89 -75.51 3.05 -39.40
C GLN A 89 -76.38 2.86 -38.15
N ARG A 90 -75.86 2.18 -37.11
CA ARG A 90 -76.57 2.02 -35.83
C ARG A 90 -76.80 3.37 -35.13
N GLU A 91 -75.92 4.34 -35.35
CA GLU A 91 -75.98 5.72 -34.81
C GLU A 91 -76.93 6.67 -35.58
N ASP A 92 -77.53 6.25 -36.72
CA ASP A 92 -78.50 7.07 -37.46
C ASP A 92 -79.71 7.51 -36.60
N ILE A 93 -80.04 6.77 -35.54
CA ILE A 93 -81.07 7.15 -34.56
C ILE A 93 -80.83 8.53 -33.92
N PHE A 94 -79.59 9.00 -33.81
CA PHE A 94 -79.28 10.32 -33.26
C PHE A 94 -79.55 11.46 -34.25
N LYS A 95 -79.74 11.16 -35.54
CA LYS A 95 -80.09 12.13 -36.60
C LYS A 95 -81.60 12.45 -36.64
N ASP A 96 -82.41 11.73 -35.88
CA ASP A 96 -83.84 12.01 -35.69
C ASP A 96 -84.12 13.08 -34.62
N LYS A 97 -85.34 13.63 -34.62
CA LYS A 97 -85.86 14.43 -33.50
C LYS A 97 -86.39 13.51 -32.39
N PRO A 98 -86.17 13.81 -31.10
CA PRO A 98 -85.54 15.03 -30.55
C PRO A 98 -84.01 14.91 -30.35
N TRP A 99 -83.38 13.79 -30.71
CA TRP A 99 -81.97 13.52 -30.41
C TRP A 99 -81.00 14.53 -31.04
N THR A 100 -81.35 15.05 -32.22
CA THR A 100 -80.73 16.22 -32.89
C THR A 100 -80.70 17.54 -32.10
N SER A 101 -81.25 17.58 -30.88
CA SER A 101 -81.08 18.71 -29.95
C SER A 101 -79.92 18.52 -28.94
N LEU A 102 -79.22 17.38 -29.00
CA LEU A 102 -78.03 17.09 -28.20
C LEU A 102 -76.75 17.44 -28.98
N PRO A 103 -75.65 17.78 -28.28
CA PRO A 103 -74.36 17.97 -28.92
C PRO A 103 -73.78 16.64 -29.39
N ASP A 104 -73.24 16.60 -30.62
CA ASP A 104 -72.65 15.39 -31.21
C ASP A 104 -71.58 14.75 -30.30
N HIS A 105 -70.80 15.58 -29.59
CA HIS A 105 -69.79 15.15 -28.63
C HIS A 105 -70.34 14.49 -27.33
N LYS A 106 -71.65 14.25 -27.22
CA LYS A 106 -72.28 13.49 -26.11
C LYS A 106 -73.15 12.32 -26.56
N THR A 107 -73.16 12.02 -27.86
CA THR A 107 -74.00 10.99 -28.47
C THR A 107 -73.18 10.03 -29.31
N GLY A 108 -73.45 8.73 -29.17
CA GLY A 108 -72.74 7.68 -29.90
C GLY A 108 -71.50 7.14 -29.18
N ILE A 109 -71.00 6.03 -29.72
CA ILE A 109 -69.88 5.25 -29.20
C ILE A 109 -68.56 5.99 -29.44
N LYS A 110 -68.45 6.75 -30.53
CA LYS A 110 -67.21 7.48 -30.87
C LYS A 110 -66.92 8.59 -29.86
N ALA A 111 -67.89 9.46 -29.59
CA ALA A 111 -67.80 10.50 -28.56
C ALA A 111 -67.53 9.93 -27.14
N LEU A 112 -68.18 8.82 -26.76
CA LEU A 112 -67.91 8.17 -25.47
C LEU A 112 -66.50 7.57 -25.42
N ARG A 113 -66.01 6.98 -26.52
CA ARG A 113 -64.65 6.42 -26.62
C ARG A 113 -63.59 7.52 -26.45
N GLU A 114 -63.76 8.64 -27.15
CA GLU A 114 -62.87 9.80 -27.08
C GLU A 114 -62.84 10.38 -25.65
N CYS A 115 -64.00 10.62 -25.04
CA CYS A 115 -64.09 11.08 -23.65
C CYS A 115 -63.46 10.10 -22.64
N LEU A 116 -63.65 8.79 -22.81
CA LEU A 116 -63.04 7.78 -21.94
C LEU A 116 -61.52 7.70 -22.12
N GLN A 117 -61.01 7.84 -23.34
CA GLN A 117 -59.58 7.89 -23.62
C GLN A 117 -58.93 9.14 -23.00
N GLU A 118 -59.55 10.32 -23.16
CA GLU A 118 -59.07 11.55 -22.54
C GLU A 118 -59.08 11.45 -21.02
N LEU A 119 -60.18 10.96 -20.42
CA LEU A 119 -60.30 10.78 -18.97
C LEU A 119 -59.27 9.79 -18.42
N LEU A 120 -59.03 8.67 -19.12
CA LEU A 120 -57.99 7.70 -18.75
C LEU A 120 -56.60 8.33 -18.82
N GLY A 121 -56.29 9.11 -19.87
CA GLY A 121 -55.04 9.87 -19.98
C GLY A 121 -54.87 10.86 -18.83
N GLN A 122 -55.85 11.72 -18.60
CA GLN A 122 -55.81 12.70 -17.50
C GLN A 122 -55.69 12.05 -16.10
N ILE A 123 -56.19 10.83 -15.90
CA ILE A 123 -56.02 10.06 -14.66
C ILE A 123 -54.60 9.47 -14.60
N ALA A 124 -54.08 8.94 -15.71
CA ALA A 124 -52.73 8.41 -15.83
C ALA A 124 -51.68 9.51 -15.55
N ASP A 125 -51.80 10.68 -16.19
CA ASP A 125 -50.96 11.87 -15.97
C ASP A 125 -50.86 12.28 -14.48
N LYS A 126 -51.99 12.17 -13.76
CA LYS A 126 -52.09 12.53 -12.33
C LYS A 126 -51.61 11.41 -11.40
N ALA A 127 -51.55 10.17 -11.88
CA ALA A 127 -51.19 8.98 -11.11
C ALA A 127 -49.73 8.56 -11.29
N PHE A 128 -49.21 8.53 -12.52
CA PHE A 128 -47.85 8.07 -12.84
C PHE A 128 -46.74 8.82 -12.08
N PRO A 129 -46.77 10.17 -11.90
CA PRO A 129 -45.76 10.88 -11.13
C PRO A 129 -45.73 10.45 -9.65
N LYS A 130 -46.92 10.21 -9.06
CA LYS A 130 -47.07 9.74 -7.68
C LYS A 130 -46.55 8.30 -7.56
N LEU A 131 -47.00 7.41 -8.42
CA LEU A 131 -46.57 6.01 -8.46
C LEU A 131 -45.06 5.89 -8.62
N ARG A 132 -44.44 6.62 -9.56
CA ARG A 132 -42.99 6.67 -9.75
C ARG A 132 -42.26 7.17 -8.49
N SER A 133 -42.79 8.17 -7.79
CA SER A 133 -42.20 8.65 -6.53
C SER A 133 -42.29 7.60 -5.41
N GLU A 134 -43.40 6.85 -5.32
CA GLU A 134 -43.59 5.81 -4.33
C GLU A 134 -42.74 4.57 -4.61
N THR A 135 -42.64 4.13 -5.87
CA THR A 135 -41.77 3.01 -6.28
C THR A 135 -40.29 3.34 -6.03
N ARG A 136 -39.85 4.57 -6.36
CA ARG A 136 -38.48 5.02 -6.04
C ARG A 136 -38.22 5.11 -4.53
N ARG A 137 -39.19 5.58 -3.73
CA ARG A 137 -39.08 5.55 -2.25
C ARG A 137 -38.93 4.12 -1.75
N LYS A 138 -39.83 3.20 -2.14
CA LYS A 138 -39.79 1.78 -1.75
C LYS A 138 -38.50 1.09 -2.18
N LEU A 139 -37.97 1.41 -3.37
CA LEU A 139 -36.67 0.90 -3.83
C LEU A 139 -35.54 1.41 -2.93
N THR A 140 -35.54 2.68 -2.56
CA THR A 140 -34.53 3.27 -1.65
C THR A 140 -34.59 2.61 -0.27
N GLU A 141 -35.79 2.51 0.31
CA GLU A 141 -36.04 1.84 1.60
C GLU A 141 -35.58 0.38 1.58
N LYS A 142 -35.75 -0.34 0.46
CA LYS A 142 -35.30 -1.73 0.30
C LYS A 142 -33.80 -1.86 0.02
N GLN A 143 -33.17 -0.86 -0.60
CA GLN A 143 -31.71 -0.78 -0.73
C GLN A 143 -31.05 -0.51 0.63
N GLU A 144 -31.63 0.38 1.44
CA GLU A 144 -31.19 0.64 2.82
C GLU A 144 -31.37 -0.60 3.71
N GLU A 145 -32.52 -1.30 3.61
CA GLU A 145 -32.72 -2.57 4.33
C GLU A 145 -31.71 -3.65 3.90
N LEU A 146 -31.45 -3.80 2.59
CA LEU A 146 -30.44 -4.75 2.09
C LEU A 146 -29.02 -4.38 2.55
N ALA A 147 -28.67 -3.09 2.55
CA ALA A 147 -27.39 -2.60 3.05
C ALA A 147 -27.22 -2.84 4.56
N SER A 148 -28.30 -2.77 5.35
CA SER A 148 -28.29 -3.07 6.79
C SER A 148 -27.97 -4.55 7.10
N LEU A 149 -28.15 -5.46 6.13
CA LEU A 149 -27.73 -6.87 6.25
C LEU A 149 -26.24 -7.07 5.91
N GLY A 150 -25.49 -6.01 5.63
CA GLY A 150 -24.07 -6.10 5.25
C GLY A 150 -23.84 -6.78 3.89
N PRO A 151 -22.56 -7.08 3.55
CA PRO A 151 -22.22 -7.72 2.28
C PRO A 151 -22.76 -9.16 2.22
N PRO A 152 -23.14 -9.67 1.03
CA PRO A 152 -23.61 -11.05 0.88
C PRO A 152 -22.50 -12.05 1.19
N ARG A 153 -22.85 -13.16 1.87
CA ARG A 153 -21.95 -14.26 2.25
C ARG A 153 -22.53 -15.65 1.96
N GLN A 154 -23.30 -15.77 0.88
CA GLN A 154 -23.97 -17.01 0.48
C GLN A 154 -23.01 -18.06 -0.13
N THR A 155 -21.91 -17.60 -0.75
CA THR A 155 -20.90 -18.46 -1.40
C THR A 155 -19.55 -18.38 -0.68
N GLY A 156 -18.71 -19.43 -0.81
CA GLY A 156 -17.36 -19.44 -0.22
C GLY A 156 -16.50 -18.24 -0.64
N ARG A 157 -16.52 -17.86 -1.93
CA ARG A 157 -15.81 -16.67 -2.41
C ARG A 157 -16.27 -15.38 -1.73
N GLN A 158 -17.57 -15.22 -1.49
CA GLN A 158 -18.13 -14.07 -0.77
C GLN A 158 -17.76 -14.09 0.72
N GLN A 159 -17.80 -15.26 1.36
CA GLN A 159 -17.36 -15.47 2.75
C GLN A 159 -15.88 -15.10 2.92
N GLN A 160 -15.03 -15.51 1.97
CA GLN A 160 -13.61 -15.16 1.93
C GLN A 160 -13.41 -13.65 1.71
N GLN A 161 -14.11 -13.04 0.75
CA GLN A 161 -14.05 -11.59 0.52
C GLN A 161 -14.48 -10.77 1.75
N PHE A 162 -15.48 -11.23 2.50
CA PHE A 162 -15.87 -10.61 3.76
C PHE A 162 -14.76 -10.72 4.82
N LEU A 163 -14.21 -11.93 5.06
CA LEU A 163 -13.14 -12.11 6.04
C LEU A 163 -11.85 -11.37 5.65
N VAL A 164 -11.49 -11.30 4.36
CA VAL A 164 -10.36 -10.49 3.87
C VAL A 164 -10.60 -9.00 4.16
N SER A 165 -11.82 -8.48 3.88
CA SER A 165 -12.17 -7.09 4.21
C SER A 165 -12.09 -6.80 5.73
N THR A 166 -12.47 -7.77 6.56
CA THR A 166 -12.38 -7.72 8.02
C THR A 166 -10.92 -7.75 8.49
N ALA A 167 -10.10 -8.68 7.98
CA ALA A 167 -8.68 -8.77 8.28
C ALA A 167 -7.93 -7.49 7.86
N SER A 168 -8.22 -6.94 6.68
CA SER A 168 -7.63 -5.68 6.20
C SER A 168 -7.93 -4.51 7.14
N LYS A 169 -9.19 -4.38 7.61
CA LYS A 169 -9.57 -3.37 8.62
C LYS A 169 -8.85 -3.57 9.95
N PHE A 170 -8.79 -4.80 10.45
CA PHE A 170 -8.08 -5.13 11.69
C PHE A 170 -6.58 -4.79 11.57
N GLN A 171 -5.92 -5.20 10.50
CA GLN A 171 -4.50 -4.90 10.25
C GLN A 171 -4.23 -3.40 10.07
N ASN A 172 -5.20 -2.61 9.59
CA ASN A 172 -5.11 -1.16 9.57
C ASN A 172 -5.16 -0.55 10.99
N ILE A 173 -5.95 -1.11 11.91
CA ILE A 173 -5.96 -0.72 13.33
C ILE A 173 -4.65 -1.16 14.00
N VAL A 174 -4.18 -2.39 13.77
CA VAL A 174 -2.88 -2.89 14.27
C VAL A 174 -1.74 -1.94 13.90
N ARG A 175 -1.57 -1.63 12.61
CA ARG A 175 -0.49 -0.75 12.15
C ARG A 175 -0.61 0.65 12.76
N ALA A 176 -1.80 1.26 12.74
CA ALA A 176 -2.00 2.57 13.38
C ALA A 176 -1.79 2.56 14.90
N ALA A 177 -1.99 1.44 15.58
CA ALA A 177 -1.75 1.29 17.02
C ALA A 177 -0.26 1.16 17.35
N LEU A 178 0.53 0.51 16.48
CA LEU A 178 1.99 0.38 16.59
C LEU A 178 2.72 1.66 16.16
N ASP A 179 2.27 2.31 15.08
CA ASP A 179 2.79 3.61 14.58
C ASP A 179 2.46 4.80 15.52
N ALA A 180 1.77 4.54 16.65
CA ALA A 180 1.14 5.54 17.53
C ALA A 180 0.22 6.56 16.80
N ASN A 181 -0.27 6.23 15.60
CA ASN A 181 -1.00 7.15 14.73
C ASN A 181 -2.51 7.15 15.01
N TYR A 182 -2.85 7.50 16.24
CA TYR A 182 -4.21 7.51 16.80
C TYR A 182 -5.18 8.48 16.08
N SER A 183 -4.66 9.37 15.23
CA SER A 183 -5.46 10.31 14.42
C SER A 183 -6.26 9.64 13.29
N THR A 184 -5.86 8.42 12.88
CA THR A 184 -6.37 7.77 11.65
C THR A 184 -7.71 7.06 11.81
N HIS A 185 -8.09 6.65 13.03
CA HIS A 185 -9.23 5.78 13.23
C HIS A 185 -9.97 6.08 14.54
N GLN A 186 -11.31 6.20 14.47
CA GLN A 186 -12.16 6.57 15.61
C GLN A 186 -12.06 5.59 16.79
N ALA A 187 -11.61 4.35 16.57
CA ALA A 187 -11.38 3.38 17.64
C ALA A 187 -10.42 3.88 18.72
N PHE A 188 -9.42 4.72 18.39
CA PHE A 188 -8.46 5.27 19.35
C PHE A 188 -8.99 6.43 20.20
N ALA A 189 -10.29 6.74 20.10
CA ALA A 189 -11.01 7.48 21.14
C ALA A 189 -11.17 6.63 22.41
N ASP A 190 -10.99 5.31 22.32
CA ASP A 190 -10.76 4.41 23.45
C ASP A 190 -9.26 4.39 23.76
N ASP A 191 -8.90 4.75 24.99
CA ASP A 191 -7.49 4.79 25.43
C ASP A 191 -6.90 3.36 25.54
N SER A 192 -7.75 2.34 25.77
CA SER A 192 -7.36 0.92 25.83
C SER A 192 -6.77 0.38 24.53
N LEU A 193 -7.04 1.01 23.39
CA LEU A 193 -6.54 0.60 22.09
C LEU A 193 -5.21 1.25 21.71
N ARG A 194 -4.58 2.02 22.60
CA ARG A 194 -3.28 2.66 22.35
C ARG A 194 -2.09 1.76 22.71
N LEU A 195 -2.09 0.54 22.16
CA LEU A 195 -1.20 -0.57 22.53
C LEU A 195 0.27 -0.17 22.75
N ILE A 196 0.92 0.49 21.79
CA ILE A 196 2.34 0.83 21.94
C ILE A 196 2.60 1.85 23.05
N THR A 197 1.65 2.76 23.34
CA THR A 197 1.76 3.70 24.47
C THR A 197 1.66 2.95 25.80
N GLU A 198 0.73 1.99 25.93
CA GLU A 198 0.60 1.14 27.12
C GLU A 198 1.89 0.33 27.35
N ILE A 199 2.43 -0.28 26.29
CA ILE A 199 3.66 -1.10 26.37
C ILE A 199 4.90 -0.24 26.68
N VAL A 200 5.06 0.94 26.08
CA VAL A 200 6.18 1.85 26.40
C VAL A 200 6.14 2.27 27.87
N ASN A 201 4.97 2.69 28.37
CA ASN A 201 4.81 3.04 29.79
C ASN A 201 5.15 1.86 30.72
N MET A 202 4.66 0.66 30.42
CA MET A 202 5.02 -0.56 31.18
C MET A 202 6.50 -0.93 31.07
N THR A 203 7.16 -0.58 29.97
CA THR A 203 8.60 -0.83 29.75
C THR A 203 9.45 0.13 30.55
N ASP A 204 9.06 1.41 30.63
CA ASP A 204 9.74 2.41 31.48
C ASP A 204 9.58 2.10 32.97
N GLU A 205 8.36 1.73 33.41
CA GLU A 205 8.11 1.25 34.78
C GLU A 205 8.97 0.00 35.10
N PHE A 206 8.98 -0.98 34.20
CA PHE A 206 9.80 -2.17 34.34
C PHE A 206 11.30 -1.84 34.37
N ALA A 207 11.79 -0.98 33.50
CA ALA A 207 13.21 -0.60 33.46
C ALA A 207 13.65 0.09 34.75
N PHE A 208 12.77 0.88 35.38
CA PHE A 208 12.99 1.49 36.70
C PHE A 208 13.00 0.44 37.82
N ASP A 209 11.91 -0.34 37.97
CA ASP A 209 11.81 -1.35 39.04
C ASP A 209 12.90 -2.44 38.88
N PHE A 210 13.25 -2.84 37.66
CA PHE A 210 14.35 -3.77 37.39
C PHE A 210 15.73 -3.15 37.68
N GLN A 211 15.89 -1.84 37.55
CA GLN A 211 17.11 -1.17 38.00
C GLN A 211 17.25 -1.25 39.53
N GLU A 212 16.20 -0.90 40.27
CA GLU A 212 16.26 -0.75 41.73
C GLU A 212 16.11 -2.10 42.47
N CYS A 213 15.35 -3.06 41.94
CA CYS A 213 15.01 -4.31 42.64
C CYS A 213 15.55 -5.61 42.04
N ALA A 214 16.12 -5.66 40.83
CA ALA A 214 16.54 -6.95 40.24
C ALA A 214 17.78 -7.62 40.89
N HIS A 215 18.32 -7.03 41.97
CA HIS A 215 19.50 -7.52 42.66
C HIS A 215 19.18 -8.09 44.06
N THR A 216 19.93 -9.11 44.46
CA THR A 216 19.72 -9.83 45.73
C THR A 216 20.20 -9.04 46.94
N TYR A 217 21.35 -8.38 46.82
CA TYR A 217 21.98 -7.55 47.85
C TYR A 217 22.32 -6.15 47.33
N GLU A 218 21.94 -5.10 48.05
CA GLU A 218 22.16 -3.71 47.66
C GLU A 218 23.67 -3.41 47.49
N PHE A 219 24.04 -2.76 46.39
CA PHE A 219 25.44 -2.42 46.12
C PHE A 219 25.90 -1.19 46.90
N ASN A 220 27.09 -1.26 47.51
CA ASN A 220 27.68 -0.19 48.31
C ASN A 220 28.16 0.98 47.44
N THR A 221 27.24 1.86 47.02
CA THR A 221 27.59 3.09 46.31
C THR A 221 28.00 4.22 47.28
N ALA A 222 28.68 5.26 46.77
CA ALA A 222 29.02 6.44 47.57
C ALA A 222 27.95 7.54 47.53
N TYR A 223 27.11 7.57 46.49
CA TYR A 223 26.10 8.60 46.26
C TYR A 223 24.81 7.99 45.68
N GLY A 224 23.69 8.18 46.37
CA GLY A 224 22.34 8.03 45.79
C GLY A 224 22.01 9.20 44.86
N MET A 225 22.84 9.40 43.83
CA MET A 225 22.84 10.60 42.98
C MET A 225 23.10 10.28 41.49
N GLU A 226 22.64 9.13 41.01
CA GLU A 226 22.54 8.86 39.57
C GLU A 226 21.19 9.35 38.97
N LEU A 227 20.42 10.12 39.75
CA LEU A 227 19.20 10.84 39.35
C LEU A 227 19.44 12.07 38.44
N ILE A 228 20.70 12.47 38.20
CA ILE A 228 21.02 13.74 37.50
C ILE A 228 20.67 13.73 36.00
N PHE A 229 20.17 12.62 35.44
CA PHE A 229 19.56 12.57 34.11
C PHE A 229 18.02 12.63 34.10
N SER A 230 17.34 12.88 35.23
CA SER A 230 15.88 13.04 35.28
C SER A 230 15.42 14.51 35.19
N GLU A 231 15.69 15.16 34.05
CA GLU A 231 14.88 16.31 33.59
C GLU A 231 13.61 15.85 32.83
N ILE A 232 13.45 14.55 32.60
CA ILE A 232 12.17 13.93 32.24
C ILE A 232 11.31 13.84 33.51
N PRO A 233 10.03 14.30 33.50
CA PRO A 233 9.15 14.24 34.67
C PRO A 233 8.87 12.81 35.13
N GLN A 234 9.44 12.44 36.29
CA GLN A 234 9.20 11.15 36.95
C GLN A 234 7.70 10.96 37.29
N PRO A 235 7.08 9.79 36.99
CA PRO A 235 5.75 9.46 37.48
C PRO A 235 5.79 9.36 39.01
N LYS A 236 5.01 10.19 39.69
CA LYS A 236 5.04 10.29 41.16
C LYS A 236 4.36 9.09 41.81
N ARG A 237 5.15 8.09 42.23
CA ARG A 237 4.72 7.05 43.18
C ARG A 237 4.33 7.74 44.51
N ALA A 238 3.04 7.92 44.74
CA ALA A 238 2.52 8.63 45.90
C ALA A 238 2.76 7.82 47.18
N ARG A 239 3.82 8.16 47.92
CA ARG A 239 4.05 7.60 49.26
C ARG A 239 3.04 8.22 50.25
N PRO A 240 2.30 7.42 51.03
CA PRO A 240 1.49 7.93 52.13
C PRO A 240 2.36 8.74 53.11
N ILE A 241 1.79 9.81 53.67
CA ILE A 241 2.43 10.56 54.74
C ILE A 241 2.17 9.78 56.03
N LEU A 242 3.21 9.16 56.58
CA LEU A 242 3.19 8.66 57.96
C LEU A 242 3.19 9.87 58.90
N SER A 243 2.04 10.13 59.53
CA SER A 243 1.93 10.95 60.74
C SER A 243 1.81 10.04 61.94
N ASP A 244 2.60 10.26 62.98
CA ASP A 244 2.59 9.42 64.18
C ASP A 244 1.24 9.46 64.91
N SER A 245 0.57 8.31 64.98
CA SER A 245 -0.46 8.00 65.97
C SER A 245 -0.52 6.49 66.20
N GLU A 246 -0.32 6.07 67.44
CA GLU A 246 -0.52 4.68 67.88
C GLU A 246 -2.02 4.33 67.90
N ASP A 247 -2.33 3.03 68.01
CA ASP A 247 -3.67 2.43 68.16
C ASP A 247 -4.69 2.62 67.00
N VAL A 248 -4.84 1.60 66.15
CA VAL A 248 -6.08 0.79 65.97
C VAL A 248 -5.69 -0.55 65.28
N GLU A 249 -6.12 -1.68 65.83
CA GLU A 249 -6.19 -2.96 65.11
C GLU A 249 -7.51 -3.03 64.32
N ASP A 250 -7.50 -2.81 63.00
CA ASP A 250 -8.60 -3.20 62.12
C ASP A 250 -8.12 -3.35 60.66
N ALA A 251 -8.95 -3.94 59.80
CA ALA A 251 -8.57 -4.46 58.49
C ALA A 251 -7.78 -3.48 57.58
N VAL A 252 -6.63 -3.95 57.06
CA VAL A 252 -5.84 -3.25 56.04
C VAL A 252 -6.21 -3.83 54.66
N ASP A 253 -6.96 -3.07 53.86
CA ASP A 253 -7.24 -3.42 52.47
C ASP A 253 -5.97 -3.22 51.60
N GLU A 254 -5.34 -4.31 51.14
CA GLU A 254 -4.15 -4.28 50.28
C GLU A 254 -4.43 -3.91 48.80
N GLU A 255 -5.43 -3.07 48.52
CA GLU A 255 -5.77 -2.59 47.16
C GLU A 255 -4.83 -1.47 46.66
N SER A 256 -3.53 -1.77 46.56
CA SER A 256 -2.58 -0.92 45.80
C SER A 256 -1.42 -1.69 45.14
N SER A 257 -1.69 -2.90 44.67
CA SER A 257 -0.88 -3.56 43.63
C SER A 257 -1.75 -3.85 42.41
N THR A 258 -1.33 -3.45 41.22
CA THR A 258 -2.05 -3.68 39.96
C THR A 258 -1.94 -5.16 39.55
N CYS A 259 -2.68 -6.02 40.24
CA CYS A 259 -2.88 -7.40 39.86
C CYS A 259 -3.56 -7.46 38.49
N LEU A 260 -3.10 -8.33 37.59
CA LEU A 260 -3.88 -8.66 36.40
C LEU A 260 -5.11 -9.44 36.85
N ASP A 261 -6.31 -9.01 36.46
CA ASP A 261 -7.52 -9.82 36.69
C ASP A 261 -7.52 -11.02 35.73
N LEU A 262 -6.84 -12.08 36.14
CA LEU A 262 -6.69 -13.33 35.39
C LEU A 262 -8.04 -14.03 35.13
N ASN A 263 -9.12 -13.62 35.82
CA ASN A 263 -10.46 -14.16 35.58
C ASN A 263 -11.06 -13.67 34.24
N LEU A 264 -10.52 -12.59 33.66
CA LEU A 264 -10.98 -12.05 32.36
C LEU A 264 -10.63 -12.98 31.18
N TYR A 265 -9.49 -13.66 31.24
CA TYR A 265 -8.94 -14.47 30.14
C TYR A 265 -8.36 -15.81 30.65
N PRO A 266 -9.21 -16.79 31.00
CA PRO A 266 -8.77 -18.04 31.63
C PRO A 266 -7.80 -18.86 30.76
N ASP A 267 -7.87 -18.75 29.43
CA ASP A 267 -6.97 -19.45 28.50
C ASP A 267 -5.49 -19.05 28.67
N LEU A 268 -5.22 -17.88 29.28
CA LEU A 268 -3.87 -17.40 29.58
C LEU A 268 -3.30 -17.95 30.90
N GLU A 269 -4.09 -18.65 31.72
CA GLU A 269 -3.70 -19.14 33.06
C GLU A 269 -2.44 -20.04 33.03
N GLY A 270 -2.21 -20.76 31.93
CA GLY A 270 -1.04 -21.61 31.72
C GLY A 270 0.18 -20.92 31.08
N ILE A 271 0.16 -19.59 30.94
CA ILE A 271 1.25 -18.78 30.36
C ILE A 271 1.65 -17.64 31.31
N LEU A 272 0.69 -17.00 31.96
CA LEU A 272 0.92 -15.85 32.83
C LEU A 272 1.43 -16.28 34.23
N THR A 273 2.34 -15.51 34.79
CA THR A 273 2.85 -15.72 36.15
C THR A 273 1.84 -15.23 37.19
N LYS A 274 1.56 -16.06 38.21
CA LYS A 274 0.70 -15.71 39.35
C LYS A 274 1.46 -15.10 40.53
N ASP A 275 2.77 -15.34 40.59
CA ASP A 275 3.66 -14.83 41.65
C ASP A 275 4.02 -13.36 41.43
N TRP A 276 3.11 -12.45 41.82
CA TRP A 276 3.32 -10.99 41.77
C TRP A 276 4.11 -10.43 42.96
N THR A 277 4.90 -11.26 43.62
CA THR A 277 5.68 -10.88 44.81
C THR A 277 6.75 -9.83 44.45
N SER A 278 6.62 -8.65 45.06
CA SER A 278 7.63 -7.59 44.95
C SER A 278 8.83 -7.92 45.82
N HIS A 279 10.02 -8.01 45.22
CA HIS A 279 11.27 -8.22 45.94
C HIS A 279 11.93 -6.90 46.30
N GLN A 280 12.58 -6.84 47.48
CA GLN A 280 13.42 -5.73 47.92
C GLN A 280 14.84 -6.25 48.20
N PRO A 281 15.90 -5.63 47.63
CA PRO A 281 17.28 -6.03 47.88
C PRO A 281 17.62 -6.07 49.37
N SER A 282 18.36 -7.10 49.78
CA SER A 282 18.85 -7.20 51.17
C SER A 282 20.07 -6.31 51.40
N GLU A 283 20.15 -5.65 52.55
CA GLU A 283 21.39 -5.00 52.96
C GLU A 283 22.55 -6.01 53.16
N GLY A 284 23.79 -5.51 53.19
CA GLY A 284 24.94 -6.31 53.64
C GLY A 284 25.69 -7.09 52.55
N ILE A 285 25.80 -6.55 51.34
CA ILE A 285 26.56 -7.14 50.23
C ILE A 285 28.02 -7.52 50.60
N MET A 286 28.70 -6.71 51.43
CA MET A 286 30.11 -6.97 51.80
C MET A 286 30.30 -8.20 52.71
N PRO A 287 29.50 -8.40 53.77
CA PRO A 287 29.39 -9.69 54.45
C PRO A 287 29.15 -10.88 53.51
N TRP A 288 28.20 -10.76 52.58
CA TRP A 288 27.91 -11.83 51.61
C TRP A 288 29.11 -12.13 50.68
N ILE A 289 29.71 -11.11 50.04
CA ILE A 289 30.92 -11.27 49.20
C ILE A 289 32.07 -11.89 50.00
N THR A 290 32.28 -11.44 51.24
CA THR A 290 33.33 -11.98 52.12
C THR A 290 33.10 -13.47 52.39
N GLN A 291 31.85 -13.88 52.62
CA GLN A 291 31.50 -15.28 52.86
C GLN A 291 31.54 -16.13 51.58
N MET A 292 31.09 -15.58 50.45
CA MET A 292 31.23 -16.17 49.11
C MET A 292 32.70 -16.46 48.79
N HIS A 293 33.58 -15.45 48.92
CA HIS A 293 35.02 -15.62 48.71
C HIS A 293 35.64 -16.64 49.68
N ARG A 294 35.28 -16.61 50.98
CA ARG A 294 35.74 -17.62 51.95
C ARG A 294 35.37 -19.06 51.58
N ARG A 295 34.21 -19.26 50.94
CA ARG A 295 33.70 -20.57 50.46
C ARG A 295 34.28 -21.01 49.11
N SER A 296 34.86 -20.10 48.31
CA SER A 296 35.21 -20.35 46.89
C SER A 296 36.67 -20.07 46.50
N ARG A 297 37.46 -19.44 47.39
CA ARG A 297 38.90 -19.19 47.17
C ARG A 297 39.72 -20.48 47.07
N GLY A 298 40.70 -20.48 46.17
CA GLY A 298 41.72 -21.51 46.05
C GLY A 298 43.03 -21.07 46.69
N VAL A 299 44.12 -21.23 45.94
CA VAL A 299 45.50 -20.90 46.35
C VAL A 299 46.02 -19.60 45.70
N GLU A 300 45.12 -18.69 45.30
CA GLU A 300 45.48 -17.43 44.65
C GLU A 300 46.21 -16.46 45.60
N LEU A 301 47.28 -15.83 45.11
CA LEU A 301 48.09 -14.90 45.89
C LEU A 301 47.49 -13.48 45.85
N GLY A 302 46.71 -13.12 46.86
CA GLY A 302 46.18 -11.76 47.04
C GLY A 302 45.09 -11.34 46.04
N THR A 303 44.54 -12.29 45.30
CA THR A 303 43.51 -12.12 44.27
C THR A 303 42.43 -13.20 44.41
N PHE A 304 41.53 -13.31 43.43
CA PHE A 304 40.47 -14.34 43.39
C PHE A 304 40.42 -15.04 42.04
N GLY A 305 40.06 -16.33 42.02
CA GLY A 305 39.87 -17.07 40.77
C GLY A 305 38.64 -16.61 39.98
N PRO A 306 38.66 -16.65 38.63
CA PRO A 306 37.62 -16.05 37.78
C PRO A 306 36.22 -16.66 37.94
N ARG A 307 36.11 -17.85 38.56
CA ARG A 307 34.82 -18.48 38.89
C ARG A 307 34.02 -17.70 39.93
N VAL A 308 34.68 -16.99 40.85
CA VAL A 308 34.03 -16.26 41.95
C VAL A 308 33.05 -15.20 41.42
N LEU A 309 33.44 -14.45 40.37
CA LEU A 309 32.56 -13.48 39.71
C LEU A 309 31.37 -14.13 39.00
N SER A 310 31.53 -15.35 38.46
CA SER A 310 30.43 -16.07 37.82
C SER A 310 29.36 -16.47 38.84
N SER A 311 29.78 -17.07 39.96
CA SER A 311 28.86 -17.44 41.05
C SER A 311 28.24 -16.22 41.72
N ALA A 312 29.02 -15.16 41.97
CA ALA A 312 28.51 -13.93 42.56
C ALA A 312 27.49 -13.22 41.65
N PHE A 313 27.71 -13.21 40.32
CA PHE A 313 26.73 -12.68 39.37
C PHE A 313 25.46 -13.55 39.30
N GLN A 314 25.60 -14.89 39.27
CA GLN A 314 24.47 -15.83 39.20
C GLN A 314 23.56 -15.74 40.45
N GLU A 315 24.13 -15.51 41.63
CA GLU A 315 23.37 -15.22 42.86
C GLU A 315 22.77 -13.80 42.87
N GLN A 316 23.52 -12.77 42.48
CA GLN A 316 23.00 -11.38 42.41
C GLN A 316 21.92 -11.15 41.34
N SER A 317 21.72 -12.08 40.42
CA SER A 317 20.73 -11.99 39.35
C SER A 317 19.55 -12.96 39.54
N ILE A 318 19.34 -13.52 40.73
CA ILE A 318 18.34 -14.58 40.94
C ILE A 318 16.91 -14.14 40.62
N TYR A 319 16.58 -12.89 40.94
CA TYR A 319 15.26 -12.29 40.69
C TYR A 319 15.00 -11.89 39.22
N TRP A 320 16.04 -11.89 38.36
CA TRP A 320 15.90 -11.51 36.95
C TRP A 320 14.83 -12.33 36.24
N GLN A 321 14.69 -13.63 36.57
CA GLN A 321 13.68 -14.48 35.95
C GLN A 321 12.26 -14.06 36.35
N ASN A 322 12.00 -13.86 37.64
CA ASN A 322 10.65 -13.56 38.15
C ASN A 322 10.15 -12.20 37.66
N MET A 323 11.00 -11.16 37.71
CA MET A 323 10.63 -9.83 37.26
C MET A 323 10.35 -9.80 35.74
N ILE A 324 11.08 -10.61 34.97
CA ILE A 324 10.88 -10.75 33.53
C ILE A 324 9.60 -11.50 33.21
N THR A 325 9.28 -12.60 33.91
CA THR A 325 8.05 -13.34 33.67
C THR A 325 6.81 -12.55 34.13
N GLN A 326 6.91 -11.75 35.19
CA GLN A 326 5.90 -10.75 35.57
C GLN A 326 5.70 -9.68 34.47
N TYR A 327 6.78 -9.06 33.98
CA TYR A 327 6.72 -8.02 32.93
C TYR A 327 6.16 -8.56 31.60
N LEU A 328 6.66 -9.70 31.11
CA LEU A 328 6.12 -10.35 29.91
C LEU A 328 4.66 -10.78 30.11
N SER A 329 4.24 -11.15 31.33
CA SER A 329 2.84 -11.44 31.62
C SER A 329 1.95 -10.21 31.44
N LYS A 330 2.39 -9.02 31.90
CA LYS A 330 1.67 -7.76 31.63
C LYS A 330 1.59 -7.46 30.13
N VAL A 331 2.71 -7.52 29.42
CA VAL A 331 2.76 -7.25 27.97
C VAL A 331 1.87 -8.20 27.17
N ILE A 332 1.92 -9.51 27.45
CA ILE A 332 1.07 -10.53 26.79
C ILE A 332 -0.42 -10.24 27.05
N PHE A 333 -0.78 -9.88 28.29
CA PHE A 333 -2.16 -9.52 28.64
C PHE A 333 -2.66 -8.31 27.85
N SER A 334 -1.88 -7.22 27.77
CA SER A 334 -2.25 -6.02 27.01
C SER A 334 -2.34 -6.28 25.50
N VAL A 335 -1.43 -7.09 24.93
CA VAL A 335 -1.50 -7.52 23.52
C VAL A 335 -2.75 -8.36 23.26
N HIS A 336 -3.07 -9.34 24.12
CA HIS A 336 -4.24 -10.18 23.96
C HIS A 336 -5.55 -9.38 24.07
N LYS A 337 -5.66 -8.53 25.10
CA LYS A 337 -6.77 -7.58 25.29
C LYS A 337 -6.97 -6.71 24.05
N PHE A 338 -5.89 -6.10 23.54
CA PHE A 338 -5.95 -5.26 22.33
C PHE A 338 -6.47 -6.03 21.12
N ILE A 339 -6.01 -7.27 20.88
CA ILE A 339 -6.49 -8.10 19.77
C ILE A 339 -8.00 -8.32 19.88
N LEU A 340 -8.49 -8.72 21.07
CA LEU A 340 -9.92 -8.97 21.28
C LEU A 340 -10.78 -7.71 21.13
N GLU A 341 -10.36 -6.60 21.74
CA GLU A 341 -11.07 -5.32 21.63
C GLU A 341 -11.07 -4.79 20.18
N ALA A 342 -9.93 -4.85 19.48
CA ALA A 342 -9.83 -4.41 18.08
C ALA A 342 -10.65 -5.30 17.14
N LEU A 343 -10.67 -6.63 17.34
CA LEU A 343 -11.57 -7.53 16.63
C LEU A 343 -13.04 -7.16 16.88
N ALA A 344 -13.43 -6.85 18.13
CA ALA A 344 -14.79 -6.44 18.47
C ALA A 344 -15.20 -5.09 17.86
N LYS A 345 -14.27 -4.14 17.66
CA LYS A 345 -14.58 -2.89 16.92
C LYS A 345 -14.81 -3.14 15.41
N VAL A 346 -14.24 -4.21 14.83
CA VAL A 346 -14.36 -4.53 13.39
C VAL A 346 -15.49 -5.52 13.08
N CYS A 347 -15.73 -6.50 13.95
CA CYS A 347 -16.75 -7.54 13.82
C CYS A 347 -17.98 -7.24 14.68
N HIS A 348 -19.03 -6.69 14.09
CA HIS A 348 -20.29 -6.40 14.80
C HIS A 348 -21.20 -7.62 15.01
N GLU A 349 -20.87 -8.78 14.43
CA GLU A 349 -21.64 -10.03 14.57
C GLU A 349 -20.98 -10.96 15.57
N THR A 350 -21.55 -11.07 16.77
CA THR A 350 -21.00 -11.87 17.90
C THR A 350 -20.64 -13.29 17.50
N ARG A 351 -21.55 -14.01 16.80
CA ARG A 351 -21.28 -15.38 16.31
C ARG A 351 -20.02 -15.49 15.43
N VAL A 352 -19.74 -14.48 14.61
CA VAL A 352 -18.56 -14.46 13.74
C VAL A 352 -17.31 -14.14 14.56
N LEU A 353 -17.43 -13.23 15.54
CA LEU A 353 -16.37 -12.87 16.47
C LEU A 353 -15.95 -14.07 17.34
N ASP A 354 -16.91 -14.79 17.94
CA ASP A 354 -16.67 -15.94 18.83
C ASP A 354 -15.95 -17.09 18.09
N GLU A 355 -16.44 -17.45 16.89
CA GLU A 355 -15.85 -18.50 16.04
C GLU A 355 -14.48 -18.08 15.50
N LEU A 356 -14.27 -16.78 15.23
CA LEU A 356 -12.97 -16.24 14.81
C LEU A 356 -11.96 -16.27 15.95
N ILE A 357 -12.34 -15.84 17.16
CA ILE A 357 -11.48 -15.91 18.35
C ILE A 357 -11.10 -17.37 18.61
N SER A 358 -12.09 -18.27 18.71
CA SER A 358 -11.89 -19.71 18.86
C SER A 358 -10.92 -20.28 17.81
N GLY A 359 -11.08 -19.89 16.54
CA GLY A 359 -10.20 -20.30 15.44
C GLY A 359 -8.78 -19.71 15.47
N LEU A 360 -8.50 -18.72 16.32
CA LEU A 360 -7.19 -18.07 16.49
C LEU A 360 -6.50 -18.45 17.82
N MET A 361 -7.23 -18.92 18.84
CA MET A 361 -6.69 -19.07 20.21
C MET A 361 -5.46 -19.99 20.30
N ASP A 362 -5.46 -21.17 19.69
CA ASP A 362 -4.32 -22.10 19.76
C ASP A 362 -3.03 -21.48 19.20
N ASP A 363 -3.13 -20.78 18.05
CA ASP A 363 -2.01 -20.09 17.39
C ASP A 363 -1.53 -18.87 18.21
N LEU A 364 -2.44 -18.13 18.86
CA LEU A 364 -2.09 -17.04 19.78
C LEU A 364 -1.35 -17.57 21.01
N LEU A 365 -1.87 -18.63 21.64
CA LEU A 365 -1.26 -19.25 22.82
C LEU A 365 0.12 -19.85 22.50
N ALA A 366 0.34 -20.34 21.28
CA ALA A 366 1.68 -20.73 20.82
C ALA A 366 2.64 -19.52 20.76
N ARG A 367 2.24 -18.45 20.06
CA ARG A 367 3.07 -17.22 19.90
C ARG A 367 3.40 -16.56 21.25
N TYR A 368 2.47 -16.55 22.20
CA TYR A 368 2.72 -16.06 23.57
C TYR A 368 3.71 -16.94 24.35
N ARG A 369 3.64 -18.27 24.21
CA ARG A 369 4.63 -19.18 24.81
C ARG A 369 6.01 -18.96 24.21
N ASP A 370 6.12 -18.73 22.91
CA ASP A 370 7.41 -18.50 22.24
C ASP A 370 8.07 -17.20 22.71
N GLY A 371 7.33 -16.10 22.87
CA GLY A 371 7.84 -14.87 23.47
C GLY A 371 8.31 -15.04 24.92
N MET A 372 7.55 -15.77 25.74
CA MET A 372 7.94 -16.09 27.13
C MET A 372 9.19 -17.01 27.16
N ASN A 373 9.26 -18.00 26.28
CA ASN A 373 10.41 -18.90 26.14
C ASN A 373 11.67 -18.13 25.72
N GLN A 374 11.58 -17.18 24.79
CA GLN A 374 12.69 -16.32 24.38
C GLN A 374 13.20 -15.45 25.54
N ALA A 375 12.29 -14.88 26.34
CA ALA A 375 12.65 -14.13 27.53
C ALA A 375 13.40 -15.00 28.57
N ILE A 376 12.89 -16.21 28.85
CA ILE A 376 13.54 -17.18 29.74
C ILE A 376 14.91 -17.64 29.19
N HIS A 377 15.02 -17.82 27.87
CA HIS A 377 16.28 -18.17 27.21
C HIS A 377 17.34 -17.06 27.36
N LEU A 378 16.94 -15.79 27.24
CA LEU A 378 17.82 -14.63 27.46
C LEU A 378 18.26 -14.51 28.92
N VAL A 379 17.36 -14.74 29.88
CA VAL A 379 17.72 -14.86 31.32
C VAL A 379 18.74 -15.98 31.51
N HIS A 380 18.54 -17.15 30.90
CA HIS A 380 19.49 -18.25 31.01
C HIS A 380 20.87 -17.89 30.42
N ILE A 381 20.89 -17.27 29.23
CA ILE A 381 22.09 -16.80 28.55
C ILE A 381 22.92 -15.86 29.42
N GLU A 382 22.33 -14.80 29.97
CA GLU A 382 23.09 -13.81 30.74
C GLU A 382 23.57 -14.39 32.09
N ARG A 383 22.72 -15.14 32.78
CA ARG A 383 23.02 -15.64 34.14
C ARG A 383 24.05 -16.77 34.20
N HIS A 384 24.19 -17.58 33.16
CA HIS A 384 25.03 -18.79 33.17
C HIS A 384 26.30 -18.67 32.32
N LYS A 385 26.47 -17.60 31.53
CA LYS A 385 27.73 -17.28 30.86
C LYS A 385 28.75 -16.73 31.87
N LYS A 386 30.04 -16.91 31.57
CA LYS A 386 31.11 -16.24 32.32
C LYS A 386 31.01 -14.72 32.07
N PRO A 387 31.11 -13.86 33.09
CA PRO A 387 31.13 -12.40 32.91
C PRO A 387 32.18 -11.97 31.87
N TYR A 388 31.70 -11.33 30.79
CA TYR A 388 32.52 -10.86 29.69
C TYR A 388 31.88 -9.65 29.01
N THR A 389 32.70 -8.66 28.66
CA THR A 389 32.23 -7.43 28.02
C THR A 389 33.35 -6.78 27.21
N LEU A 390 32.98 -6.26 26.03
CA LEU A 390 33.80 -5.36 25.21
C LEU A 390 33.41 -3.89 25.38
N ASN A 391 32.38 -3.60 26.19
CA ASN A 391 31.87 -2.25 26.40
C ASN A 391 32.80 -1.46 27.35
N TYR A 392 33.36 -0.36 26.85
CA TYR A 392 34.35 0.48 27.55
C TYR A 392 33.83 1.05 28.88
N TYR A 393 32.51 1.29 29.00
CA TYR A 393 31.88 1.75 30.23
C TYR A 393 32.14 0.82 31.42
N PHE A 394 32.48 -0.46 31.21
CA PHE A 394 32.91 -1.35 32.31
C PHE A 394 34.14 -0.82 33.04
N ASN A 395 35.20 -0.42 32.30
CA ASN A 395 36.41 0.10 32.92
C ASN A 395 36.13 1.44 33.61
N GLU A 396 35.34 2.32 33.00
CA GLU A 396 34.97 3.61 33.60
C GLU A 396 34.19 3.43 34.92
N ASN A 397 33.18 2.56 34.94
CA ASN A 397 32.43 2.27 36.17
C ASN A 397 33.31 1.59 37.24
N LEU A 398 34.28 0.75 36.84
CA LEU A 398 35.22 0.12 37.77
C LEU A 398 36.20 1.12 38.39
N GLN A 399 36.79 2.03 37.60
CA GLN A 399 37.64 3.08 38.16
C GLN A 399 36.82 4.08 39.00
N LYS A 400 35.57 4.40 38.60
CA LYS A 400 34.65 5.19 39.42
C LYS A 400 34.39 4.53 40.78
N ALA A 401 34.02 3.24 40.81
CA ALA A 401 33.76 2.52 42.06
C ALA A 401 34.98 2.51 43.01
N ARG A 402 36.19 2.21 42.49
CA ARG A 402 37.43 2.26 43.28
C ARG A 402 37.74 3.67 43.81
N ASN A 403 37.53 4.70 42.98
CA ASN A 403 37.71 6.10 43.39
C ASN A 403 36.69 6.49 44.46
N ASP A 404 35.43 6.15 44.28
CA ASP A 404 34.33 6.41 45.23
C ASP A 404 34.59 5.71 46.58
N ARG A 405 35.05 4.46 46.56
CA ARG A 405 35.50 3.67 47.73
C ARG A 405 36.63 4.38 48.48
N THR A 406 37.65 4.84 47.75
CA THR A 406 38.81 5.56 48.30
C THR A 406 38.40 6.93 48.86
N ASN A 407 37.57 7.68 48.14
CA ASN A 407 37.03 8.97 48.55
C ASN A 407 36.22 8.85 49.84
N LYS A 408 35.27 7.91 49.92
CA LYS A 408 34.42 7.64 51.11
C LYS A 408 35.24 7.25 52.35
N ALA A 409 36.47 6.76 52.18
CA ALA A 409 37.43 6.50 53.25
C ALA A 409 38.32 7.71 53.59
N LEU A 410 38.68 8.54 52.61
CA LEU A 410 39.40 9.82 52.80
C LEU A 410 38.51 10.90 53.45
N GLU A 411 37.23 10.95 53.09
CA GLU A 411 36.23 11.87 53.66
C GLU A 411 36.14 11.79 55.19
N LYS A 412 36.30 10.59 55.76
CA LYS A 412 36.32 10.33 57.20
C LYS A 412 37.58 10.86 57.90
N LYS A 413 38.61 11.23 57.13
CA LYS A 413 39.87 11.84 57.57
C LYS A 413 40.05 13.26 57.03
N ALA A 414 39.02 13.81 56.39
CA ALA A 414 39.00 15.15 55.84
C ALA A 414 38.40 16.14 56.84
N TRP A 415 38.92 17.37 56.86
CA TRP A 415 38.32 18.48 57.60
C TRP A 415 38.14 19.68 56.66
N ASN A 416 37.25 20.60 57.02
CA ASN A 416 37.12 21.86 56.30
C ASN A 416 38.17 22.83 56.85
N ASP A 417 39.04 23.35 55.99
CA ASP A 417 39.98 24.41 56.36
C ASP A 417 39.24 25.73 56.56
N GLN A 418 39.53 26.41 57.67
CA GLN A 418 38.87 27.67 58.05
C GLN A 418 39.40 28.88 57.26
N GLN A 419 40.54 28.78 56.59
CA GLN A 419 41.12 29.90 55.81
C GLN A 419 40.67 29.89 54.35
N THR A 420 40.55 28.72 53.72
CA THR A 420 40.17 28.55 52.31
C THR A 420 38.73 28.09 52.10
N GLY A 421 38.06 27.55 53.12
CA GLY A 421 36.76 26.90 53.00
C GLY A 421 36.80 25.54 52.29
N LEU A 422 37.98 25.08 51.87
CA LEU A 422 38.17 23.82 51.15
C LEU A 422 38.23 22.62 52.10
N ARG A 423 37.73 21.48 51.64
CA ARG A 423 37.79 20.21 52.37
C ARG A 423 39.11 19.50 52.05
N VAL A 424 39.95 19.33 53.06
CA VAL A 424 41.37 18.96 52.93
C VAL A 424 41.71 17.69 53.71
N VAL A 425 42.75 16.98 53.28
CA VAL A 425 43.27 15.74 53.91
C VAL A 425 44.79 15.83 54.03
N GLN A 426 45.37 15.40 55.16
CA GLN A 426 46.83 15.32 55.30
C GLN A 426 47.40 14.20 54.42
N LEU A 427 48.50 14.47 53.71
CA LEU A 427 49.14 13.48 52.81
C LEU A 427 49.45 12.14 53.53
N ASN A 428 49.93 12.22 54.78
CA ASN A 428 50.22 11.04 55.61
C ASN A 428 48.97 10.18 55.93
N ASN A 429 47.78 10.79 55.91
CA ASN A 429 46.51 10.08 56.16
C ASN A 429 46.05 9.28 54.92
N ILE A 430 46.54 9.59 53.73
CA ILE A 430 46.22 8.88 52.48
C ILE A 430 46.86 7.49 52.49
N SER A 431 48.14 7.37 52.84
CA SER A 431 48.82 6.07 52.95
C SER A 431 48.15 5.13 53.97
N SER A 432 47.59 5.68 55.06
CA SER A 432 46.83 4.92 56.06
C SER A 432 45.36 4.68 55.69
N VAL A 433 44.90 5.10 54.50
CA VAL A 433 43.68 4.59 53.85
C VAL A 433 44.04 3.44 52.91
N VAL A 434 45.02 3.64 52.03
CA VAL A 434 45.37 2.67 50.97
C VAL A 434 46.01 1.39 51.53
N ASN A 435 46.90 1.48 52.53
CA ASN A 435 47.75 0.35 52.92
C ASN A 435 47.23 -0.46 54.13
N ASN A 436 46.11 -0.07 54.75
CA ASN A 436 45.65 -0.61 56.03
C ASN A 436 44.58 -1.71 55.91
N GLN A 437 44.50 -2.39 54.77
CA GLN A 437 43.52 -3.45 54.53
C GLN A 437 44.11 -4.85 54.73
N SER A 438 43.31 -5.79 55.27
CA SER A 438 43.67 -7.21 55.22
C SER A 438 43.45 -7.77 53.81
N ASN A 439 44.22 -8.78 53.40
CA ASN A 439 44.11 -9.40 52.07
C ASN A 439 42.66 -9.84 51.75
N ILE A 440 41.92 -10.34 52.75
CA ILE A 440 40.52 -10.76 52.58
C ILE A 440 39.60 -9.56 52.35
N GLN A 441 39.81 -8.45 53.06
CA GLN A 441 39.02 -7.22 52.90
C GLN A 441 39.27 -6.61 51.52
N HIS A 442 40.54 -6.43 51.13
CA HIS A 442 40.92 -5.93 49.82
C HIS A 442 40.33 -6.79 48.68
N THR A 443 40.43 -8.12 48.81
CA THR A 443 39.89 -9.04 47.79
C THR A 443 38.36 -8.97 47.72
N ALA A 444 37.64 -8.81 48.85
CA ALA A 444 36.19 -8.63 48.85
C ALA A 444 35.77 -7.28 48.23
N GLU A 445 36.51 -6.20 48.47
CA GLU A 445 36.25 -4.89 47.86
C GLU A 445 36.52 -4.88 46.35
N GLU A 446 37.58 -5.55 45.87
CA GLU A 446 37.82 -5.71 44.44
C GLU A 446 36.78 -6.61 43.75
N ILE A 447 36.29 -7.66 44.42
CA ILE A 447 35.14 -8.45 43.91
C ILE A 447 33.89 -7.56 43.82
N HIS A 448 33.60 -6.74 44.84
CA HIS A 448 32.47 -5.83 44.85
C HIS A 448 32.49 -4.86 43.66
N ASP A 449 33.59 -4.14 43.47
CA ASP A 449 33.66 -3.07 42.47
C ASP A 449 33.67 -3.61 41.04
N ILE A 450 34.29 -4.77 40.81
CA ILE A 450 34.25 -5.47 39.51
C ILE A 450 32.84 -6.03 39.24
N LEU A 451 32.18 -6.60 40.26
CA LEU A 451 30.83 -7.12 40.13
C LEU A 451 29.82 -5.99 39.85
N TYR A 452 29.90 -4.87 40.59
CA TYR A 452 29.05 -3.69 40.37
C TYR A 452 29.23 -3.12 38.96
N ALA A 453 30.47 -2.89 38.54
CA ALA A 453 30.78 -2.33 37.22
C ALA A 453 30.31 -3.25 36.07
N TYR A 454 30.43 -4.57 36.23
CA TYR A 454 29.91 -5.53 35.24
C TYR A 454 28.38 -5.59 35.27
N TYR A 455 27.77 -5.70 36.46
CA TYR A 455 26.32 -5.83 36.64
C TYR A 455 25.57 -4.64 36.04
N LYS A 456 26.08 -3.41 36.22
CA LYS A 456 25.50 -2.19 35.63
C LYS A 456 25.48 -2.21 34.10
N VAL A 457 26.52 -2.75 33.46
CA VAL A 457 26.58 -2.92 31.99
C VAL A 457 25.67 -4.06 31.53
N ALA A 458 25.71 -5.21 32.21
CA ALA A 458 24.90 -6.38 31.88
C ALA A 458 23.40 -6.11 32.04
N ARG A 459 22.98 -5.40 33.11
CA ARG A 459 21.58 -5.06 33.39
C ARG A 459 20.97 -4.21 32.28
N LYS A 460 21.67 -3.16 31.82
CA LYS A 460 21.20 -2.31 30.71
C LYS A 460 21.05 -3.13 29.42
N ARG A 461 22.14 -3.77 28.97
CA ARG A 461 22.14 -4.68 27.80
C ARG A 461 21.00 -5.71 27.86
N PHE A 462 20.71 -6.25 29.03
CA PHE A 462 19.67 -7.26 29.21
C PHE A 462 18.26 -6.69 29.05
N VAL A 463 17.96 -5.52 29.64
CA VAL A 463 16.66 -4.84 29.44
C VAL A 463 16.46 -4.49 27.96
N ASP A 464 17.47 -3.90 27.31
CA ASP A 464 17.44 -3.57 25.88
C ASP A 464 17.17 -4.83 25.02
N ASN A 465 17.88 -5.93 25.30
CA ASN A 465 17.72 -7.22 24.61
C ASN A 465 16.33 -7.84 24.83
N ILE A 466 15.77 -7.73 26.04
CA ILE A 466 14.44 -8.27 26.35
C ILE A 466 13.38 -7.50 25.58
N TYR A 467 13.46 -6.17 25.54
CA TYR A 467 12.54 -5.36 24.74
C TYR A 467 12.64 -5.76 23.25
N HIS A 468 13.83 -5.69 22.66
CA HIS A 468 13.98 -5.95 21.21
C HIS A 468 13.63 -7.39 20.80
N GLN A 469 13.98 -8.40 21.61
CA GLN A 469 13.85 -9.80 21.20
C GLN A 469 12.58 -10.48 21.70
N ALA A 470 12.14 -10.21 22.94
CA ALA A 470 10.99 -10.89 23.54
C ALA A 470 9.69 -10.07 23.47
N VAL A 471 9.76 -8.74 23.42
CA VAL A 471 8.59 -7.86 23.27
C VAL A 471 8.41 -7.46 21.81
N ASP A 472 9.32 -6.68 21.24
CA ASP A 472 9.22 -6.17 19.87
C ASP A 472 9.20 -7.30 18.84
N HIS A 473 10.27 -8.11 18.74
CA HIS A 473 10.32 -9.18 17.74
C HIS A 473 9.25 -10.27 17.95
N CYS A 474 9.09 -10.83 19.15
CA CYS A 474 8.14 -11.93 19.38
C CYS A 474 6.67 -11.51 19.52
N LEU A 475 6.36 -10.31 20.05
CA LEU A 475 4.98 -9.94 20.40
C LEU A 475 4.39 -8.78 19.57
N LEU A 476 5.19 -7.96 18.88
CA LEU A 476 4.69 -6.76 18.17
C LEU A 476 4.98 -6.73 16.66
N SER A 477 6.24 -6.95 16.27
CA SER A 477 6.77 -6.52 14.97
C SER A 477 7.39 -7.64 14.13
N GLY A 478 7.85 -8.74 14.73
CA GLY A 478 8.52 -9.84 14.01
C GLY A 478 7.56 -10.77 13.24
N PRO A 479 8.09 -11.67 12.39
CA PRO A 479 7.30 -12.44 11.41
C PRO A 479 6.33 -13.47 12.00
N SER A 480 6.46 -13.78 13.29
CA SER A 480 5.58 -14.69 14.02
C SER A 480 4.73 -13.99 15.09
N ASN A 481 4.66 -12.65 15.11
CA ASN A 481 3.97 -11.92 16.18
C ASN A 481 2.45 -12.21 16.20
N PRO A 482 1.77 -12.13 17.36
CA PRO A 482 0.33 -12.42 17.49
C PRO A 482 -0.58 -11.40 16.77
N LEU A 483 -0.15 -10.15 16.59
CA LEU A 483 -0.95 -9.09 15.95
C LEU A 483 -1.15 -9.34 14.44
N ILE A 484 -0.20 -9.97 13.75
CA ILE A 484 -0.29 -10.30 12.31
C ILE A 484 -0.94 -11.67 12.04
N LEU A 485 -1.32 -12.44 13.06
CA LEU A 485 -1.94 -13.75 12.87
C LEU A 485 -3.24 -13.66 12.05
N PHE A 486 -4.15 -12.75 12.42
CA PHE A 486 -5.36 -12.50 11.64
C PHE A 486 -5.10 -11.51 10.50
N CYS A 487 -4.52 -12.03 9.42
CA CYS A 487 -4.21 -11.30 8.20
C CYS A 487 -4.92 -11.88 6.96
N GLU A 488 -4.83 -11.19 5.84
CA GLU A 488 -5.48 -11.60 4.58
C GLU A 488 -4.97 -12.97 4.09
N GLN A 489 -3.68 -13.28 4.29
CA GLN A 489 -3.09 -14.59 3.98
C GLN A 489 -3.68 -15.73 4.84
N TRP A 490 -3.93 -15.50 6.13
CA TRP A 490 -4.58 -16.49 7.00
C TRP A 490 -5.98 -16.85 6.48
N VAL A 491 -6.75 -15.85 6.04
CA VAL A 491 -8.08 -16.04 5.43
C VAL A 491 -8.02 -16.78 4.10
N LEU A 492 -6.98 -16.55 3.28
CA LEU A 492 -6.77 -17.29 2.03
C LEU A 492 -6.44 -18.77 2.26
N ASN A 493 -5.76 -19.08 3.38
CA ASN A 493 -5.35 -20.44 3.75
C ASN A 493 -6.42 -21.24 4.54
N LEU A 494 -7.60 -20.67 4.79
CA LEU A 494 -8.70 -21.41 5.44
C LEU A 494 -9.27 -22.51 4.54
N SER A 495 -9.58 -23.67 5.14
CA SER A 495 -10.38 -24.68 4.46
C SER A 495 -11.83 -24.23 4.28
N ASP A 496 -12.48 -24.73 3.23
CA ASP A 496 -13.89 -24.46 2.91
C ASP A 496 -14.84 -24.73 4.09
N GLU A 497 -14.49 -25.68 4.97
CA GLU A 497 -15.24 -26.03 6.18
C GLU A 497 -15.06 -24.97 7.28
N LYS A 498 -13.82 -24.58 7.62
CA LYS A 498 -13.54 -23.50 8.59
C LYS A 498 -14.12 -22.15 8.11
N LEU A 499 -14.02 -21.87 6.81
CA LEU A 499 -14.55 -20.65 6.20
C LEU A 499 -16.08 -20.55 6.36
N ARG A 500 -16.80 -21.66 6.14
CA ARG A 500 -18.26 -21.73 6.35
C ARG A 500 -18.62 -21.64 7.84
N LEU A 501 -17.86 -22.29 8.73
CA LEU A 501 -18.07 -22.22 10.18
C LEU A 501 -18.04 -20.75 10.65
N ILE A 502 -16.96 -20.03 10.32
CA ILE A 502 -16.76 -18.64 10.77
C ILE A 502 -17.74 -17.70 10.04
N ALA A 503 -17.74 -17.66 8.70
CA ALA A 503 -18.28 -16.53 7.93
C ALA A 503 -19.66 -16.74 7.28
N SER A 504 -20.31 -17.89 7.47
CA SER A 504 -21.66 -18.12 6.92
C SER A 504 -22.72 -17.14 7.48
N GLU A 505 -23.63 -16.73 6.60
CA GLU A 505 -24.88 -16.07 7.00
C GLU A 505 -25.80 -17.04 7.76
N SER A 506 -26.55 -16.52 8.74
CA SER A 506 -27.64 -17.30 9.31
C SER A 506 -28.71 -17.56 8.24
N ARG A 507 -29.39 -18.71 8.30
CA ARG A 507 -30.45 -19.06 7.35
C ARG A 507 -31.54 -17.98 7.26
N VAL A 508 -31.88 -17.34 8.37
CA VAL A 508 -32.85 -16.23 8.43
C VAL A 508 -32.32 -14.99 7.70
N THR A 509 -31.04 -14.69 7.82
CA THR A 509 -30.37 -13.60 7.08
C THR A 509 -30.38 -13.89 5.59
N GLN A 510 -30.04 -15.11 5.18
CA GLN A 510 -30.01 -15.55 3.79
C GLN A 510 -31.40 -15.48 3.13
N GLU A 511 -32.43 -16.05 3.78
CA GLU A 511 -33.81 -16.01 3.29
C GLU A 511 -34.33 -14.56 3.23
N ARG A 512 -34.00 -13.70 4.20
CA ARG A 512 -34.34 -12.26 4.15
C ARG A 512 -33.61 -11.54 3.01
N ARG A 513 -32.32 -11.82 2.79
CA ARG A 513 -31.53 -11.21 1.71
C ARG A 513 -32.13 -11.56 0.34
N GLN A 514 -32.41 -12.83 0.09
CA GLN A 514 -33.00 -13.30 -1.18
C GLN A 514 -34.38 -12.67 -1.46
N ASN A 515 -35.22 -12.51 -0.43
CA ASN A 515 -36.50 -11.81 -0.55
C ASN A 515 -36.34 -10.31 -0.89
N LEU A 516 -35.33 -9.63 -0.33
CA LEU A 516 -35.03 -8.23 -0.64
C LEU A 516 -34.43 -8.05 -2.04
N GLU A 517 -33.52 -8.94 -2.46
CA GLU A 517 -32.93 -8.94 -3.80
C GLU A 517 -34.01 -9.14 -4.89
N THR A 518 -34.94 -10.08 -4.66
CA THR A 518 -36.10 -10.30 -5.55
C THR A 518 -36.99 -9.05 -5.62
N ALA A 519 -37.38 -8.49 -4.47
CA ALA A 519 -38.23 -7.30 -4.42
C ALA A 519 -37.57 -6.06 -5.05
N LEU A 520 -36.23 -5.93 -4.98
CA LEU A 520 -35.48 -4.88 -5.65
C LEU A 520 -35.45 -5.07 -7.17
N GLN A 521 -35.33 -6.31 -7.65
CA GLN A 521 -35.41 -6.62 -9.08
C GLN A 521 -36.81 -6.31 -9.66
N ASP A 522 -37.88 -6.59 -8.90
CA ASP A 522 -39.25 -6.24 -9.27
C ASP A 522 -39.48 -4.71 -9.28
N LEU A 523 -39.01 -4.00 -8.25
CA LEU A 523 -39.12 -2.54 -8.16
C LEU A 523 -38.29 -1.82 -9.23
N ALA A 524 -37.14 -2.37 -9.63
CA ALA A 524 -36.33 -1.84 -10.72
C ALA A 524 -37.04 -1.97 -12.08
N GLN A 525 -37.58 -3.16 -12.40
CA GLN A 525 -38.40 -3.37 -13.60
C GLN A 525 -39.63 -2.46 -13.62
N ALA A 526 -40.29 -2.27 -12.46
CA ALA A 526 -41.43 -1.35 -12.36
C ALA A 526 -41.04 0.10 -12.67
N ILE A 527 -39.84 0.56 -12.29
CA ILE A 527 -39.33 1.89 -12.64
C ILE A 527 -39.00 1.98 -14.13
N GLU A 528 -38.37 0.97 -14.73
CA GLU A 528 -38.07 0.93 -16.16
C GLU A 528 -39.36 1.03 -17.01
N ILE A 529 -40.40 0.27 -16.65
CA ILE A 529 -41.72 0.33 -17.29
C ILE A 529 -42.35 1.73 -17.15
N LEU A 530 -42.26 2.35 -15.96
CA LEU A 530 -42.79 3.71 -15.70
C LEU A 530 -42.01 4.81 -16.44
N GLU A 531 -40.74 4.59 -16.78
CA GLU A 531 -39.93 5.54 -17.55
C GLU A 531 -40.10 5.34 -19.06
N LEU A 532 -40.33 4.11 -19.53
CA LEU A 532 -40.70 3.79 -20.91
C LEU A 532 -42.11 4.30 -21.27
N GLY A 533 -43.10 4.12 -20.39
CA GLY A 533 -44.47 4.62 -20.60
C GLY A 533 -44.51 6.12 -20.86
N PHE A 534 -43.81 6.89 -20.02
CA PHE A 534 -43.68 8.34 -20.15
C PHE A 534 -42.99 8.78 -21.47
N HIS A 535 -42.07 7.97 -22.01
CA HIS A 535 -41.46 8.26 -23.32
C HIS A 535 -42.45 8.02 -24.47
N LEU A 536 -43.31 6.99 -24.38
CA LEU A 536 -44.32 6.71 -25.40
C LEU A 536 -45.43 7.78 -25.42
N GLU A 537 -45.91 8.21 -24.25
CA GLU A 537 -46.88 9.32 -24.13
C GLU A 537 -46.31 10.62 -24.69
N LYS A 538 -45.03 10.92 -24.37
CA LYS A 538 -44.37 12.12 -24.88
C LYS A 538 -44.16 12.07 -26.40
N MET A 539 -43.73 10.94 -26.95
CA MET A 539 -43.66 10.73 -28.40
C MET A 539 -45.04 10.82 -29.10
N ALA A 540 -46.14 10.48 -28.41
CA ALA A 540 -47.48 10.64 -28.96
C ALA A 540 -47.94 12.12 -29.03
N HIS A 541 -47.45 13.00 -28.16
CA HIS A 541 -47.71 14.44 -28.22
C HIS A 541 -46.76 15.19 -29.16
N ASP A 542 -45.46 14.84 -29.16
CA ASP A 542 -44.45 15.49 -29.99
C ASP A 542 -44.66 15.22 -31.50
N ASN A 543 -45.29 14.09 -31.87
CA ASN A 543 -45.63 13.69 -33.26
C ASN A 543 -46.64 14.60 -34.00
N SER A 544 -46.97 15.77 -33.46
CA SER A 544 -47.68 16.83 -34.19
C SER A 544 -46.76 17.74 -35.00
N ASN A 545 -45.43 17.68 -34.81
CA ASN A 545 -44.45 18.39 -35.65
C ASN A 545 -43.11 17.62 -35.78
N ALA A 546 -42.52 17.72 -36.98
CA ALA A 546 -41.19 17.23 -37.41
C ALA A 546 -41.06 15.76 -37.86
N GLU A 547 -40.27 15.59 -38.93
CA GLU A 547 -39.86 14.31 -39.55
C GLU A 547 -38.62 13.68 -38.86
N PRO A 548 -38.29 12.39 -39.13
CA PRO A 548 -37.59 11.56 -38.16
C PRO A 548 -36.05 11.63 -38.14
N VAL A 549 -35.50 11.25 -36.99
CA VAL A 549 -34.07 11.04 -36.70
C VAL A 549 -33.62 9.63 -37.13
N PRO A 550 -32.30 9.36 -37.20
CA PRO A 550 -31.77 8.14 -36.60
C PRO A 550 -30.92 8.40 -35.35
N ILE A 551 -31.19 7.66 -34.26
CA ILE A 551 -30.52 7.78 -32.95
C ILE A 551 -29.64 6.55 -32.69
N GLN A 552 -28.46 6.76 -32.12
CA GLN A 552 -27.73 5.79 -31.27
C GLN A 552 -26.64 6.54 -30.49
N GLY A 553 -26.55 6.50 -29.16
CA GLY A 553 -27.45 5.91 -28.14
C GLY A 553 -26.99 6.27 -26.72
N GLY A 554 -27.80 5.98 -25.70
CA GLY A 554 -27.39 6.04 -24.28
C GLY A 554 -26.34 4.97 -23.92
N PHE A 555 -25.77 4.92 -22.71
CA PHE A 555 -26.36 5.29 -21.41
C PHE A 555 -25.29 5.54 -20.32
N GLN A 556 -25.78 5.85 -19.11
CA GLN A 556 -25.13 5.83 -17.78
C GLN A 556 -24.29 7.06 -17.35
N ASN A 557 -24.82 7.76 -16.35
CA ASN A 557 -24.07 8.70 -15.52
C ASN A 557 -23.16 7.95 -14.53
N LYS A 558 -21.84 8.10 -14.66
CA LYS A 558 -20.90 8.04 -13.53
C LYS A 558 -20.48 9.47 -13.15
N ALA A 559 -19.97 9.65 -11.93
CA ALA A 559 -19.45 10.94 -11.48
C ALA A 559 -18.38 11.49 -12.45
N ALA A 560 -18.45 12.78 -12.77
CA ALA A 560 -17.74 13.35 -13.91
C ALA A 560 -16.22 13.39 -13.75
N SER A 561 -15.50 12.46 -14.39
CA SER A 561 -14.11 12.68 -14.77
C SER A 561 -14.04 13.75 -15.87
N LYS A 562 -13.01 14.60 -15.83
CA LYS A 562 -12.80 15.71 -16.77
C LYS A 562 -12.02 15.31 -18.03
N LYS A 563 -12.04 14.03 -18.43
CA LYS A 563 -11.28 13.51 -19.59
C LYS A 563 -12.18 13.34 -20.83
N PRO A 564 -12.03 14.16 -21.89
CA PRO A 564 -12.85 14.06 -23.10
C PRO A 564 -12.31 12.96 -24.03
N SER A 565 -12.81 11.73 -23.89
CA SER A 565 -12.31 10.50 -24.54
C SER A 565 -10.97 9.97 -23.99
N SER A 566 -10.64 8.71 -24.29
CA SER A 566 -9.50 7.98 -23.71
C SER A 566 -8.12 8.53 -24.10
N TYR A 567 -8.00 9.21 -25.24
CA TYR A 567 -6.72 9.57 -25.87
C TYR A 567 -6.51 11.08 -26.08
N ILE A 568 -7.40 11.93 -25.55
CA ILE A 568 -7.19 13.38 -25.51
C ILE A 568 -6.86 13.77 -24.06
N PHE A 569 -5.61 14.19 -23.85
CA PHE A 569 -5.07 14.64 -22.57
C PHE A 569 -5.15 16.16 -22.42
N ASP A 570 -5.16 16.90 -23.53
CA ASP A 570 -5.51 18.32 -23.54
C ASP A 570 -6.35 18.64 -24.77
N SER A 571 -7.56 19.20 -24.58
CA SER A 571 -8.44 19.64 -25.67
C SER A 571 -7.95 20.92 -26.36
N LYS A 572 -6.90 21.56 -25.82
CA LYS A 572 -6.12 22.65 -26.41
C LYS A 572 -4.66 22.26 -26.66
N GLY A 573 -4.33 20.96 -26.61
CA GLY A 573 -2.98 20.45 -26.78
C GLY A 573 -2.37 20.90 -28.11
N ASP A 574 -1.13 21.40 -28.05
CA ASP A 574 -0.37 21.87 -29.22
C ASP A 574 0.39 20.74 -29.95
N THR A 575 0.27 19.50 -29.46
CA THR A 575 1.08 18.36 -29.90
C THR A 575 0.22 17.12 -30.13
N GLN A 576 0.32 16.54 -31.33
CA GLN A 576 -0.31 15.28 -31.70
C GLN A 576 0.74 14.16 -31.68
N LEU A 577 0.58 13.22 -30.75
CA LEU A 577 1.30 11.95 -30.74
C LEU A 577 0.58 10.94 -31.64
N ILE A 578 1.34 10.24 -32.49
CA ILE A 578 0.83 9.15 -33.32
C ILE A 578 1.59 7.88 -32.94
N LEU A 579 0.96 7.01 -32.15
CA LEU A 579 1.52 5.71 -31.77
C LEU A 579 1.16 4.67 -32.85
N ARG A 580 2.17 4.05 -33.44
CA ARG A 580 2.05 2.95 -34.39
C ARG A 580 2.28 1.61 -33.69
N THR A 581 1.25 0.78 -33.66
CA THR A 581 1.28 -0.55 -33.03
C THR A 581 0.65 -1.60 -33.95
N TYR A 582 0.83 -2.88 -33.61
CA TYR A 582 0.27 -4.02 -34.34
C TYR A 582 -0.80 -4.68 -33.48
N LYS A 583 -1.91 -5.10 -34.11
CA LYS A 583 -3.08 -5.58 -33.37
C LYS A 583 -2.88 -6.94 -32.67
N ASP A 584 -1.92 -7.72 -33.17
CA ASP A 584 -1.45 -8.97 -32.56
C ASP A 584 0.08 -8.90 -32.36
N GLN A 585 0.55 -8.82 -31.11
CA GLN A 585 1.88 -9.29 -30.73
C GLN A 585 1.74 -10.43 -29.71
N PRO A 586 1.73 -11.69 -30.16
CA PRO A 586 1.77 -12.84 -29.27
C PRO A 586 3.22 -13.14 -28.85
N PHE A 587 3.51 -13.08 -27.56
CA PHE A 587 4.63 -13.83 -26.99
C PHE A 587 4.07 -15.11 -26.35
N ILE A 588 4.34 -16.25 -26.99
CA ILE A 588 3.88 -17.59 -26.60
C ILE A 588 4.84 -18.08 -25.49
N TRP A 589 4.43 -18.74 -24.40
CA TRP A 589 3.64 -19.98 -24.23
C TRP A 589 2.69 -19.89 -23.01
N THR A 590 1.51 -20.52 -22.90
CA THR A 590 0.61 -21.31 -23.78
C THR A 590 -0.71 -21.53 -22.99
N ALA A 591 -1.90 -21.83 -23.53
CA ALA A 591 -2.45 -21.90 -24.90
C ALA A 591 -4.00 -21.90 -24.84
N GLU A 592 -4.67 -22.04 -25.99
CA GLU A 592 -6.09 -22.45 -26.17
C GLU A 592 -7.20 -21.52 -25.61
N THR A 593 -8.16 -20.99 -26.39
CA THR A 593 -8.54 -21.05 -27.83
C THR A 593 -9.10 -19.66 -28.26
N ILE A 594 -9.89 -19.31 -29.30
CA ILE A 594 -10.83 -19.96 -30.25
C ILE A 594 -10.79 -19.27 -31.64
N TRP A 595 -11.26 -20.00 -32.66
CA TRP A 595 -11.53 -19.64 -34.07
C TRP A 595 -12.31 -18.32 -34.25
N ILE A 596 -11.95 -17.38 -35.15
CA ILE A 596 -11.78 -17.38 -36.64
C ILE A 596 -13.07 -17.12 -37.44
N GLY A 597 -13.04 -16.09 -38.31
CA GLY A 597 -14.00 -15.85 -39.39
C GLY A 597 -13.37 -15.08 -40.56
N GLN A 598 -13.50 -15.56 -41.80
CA GLN A 598 -12.80 -15.02 -42.98
C GLN A 598 -13.72 -14.32 -44.00
N LYS A 599 -13.21 -13.32 -44.74
CA LYS A 599 -12.94 -13.42 -46.21
C LYS A 599 -12.38 -12.14 -46.88
N SER A 600 -11.20 -12.29 -47.48
CA SER A 600 -10.80 -11.97 -48.88
C SER A 600 -11.44 -10.84 -49.72
N ARG A 601 -10.74 -10.15 -50.66
CA ARG A 601 -9.29 -9.95 -51.00
C ARG A 601 -9.14 -9.05 -52.26
N LYS A 602 -7.94 -8.46 -52.48
CA LYS A 602 -7.40 -7.85 -53.75
C LYS A 602 -7.77 -6.37 -54.05
N LYS A 603 -6.95 -5.54 -54.73
CA LYS A 603 -5.48 -5.51 -55.03
C LYS A 603 -5.09 -4.14 -55.67
N PHE A 604 -3.90 -3.61 -55.35
CA PHE A 604 -2.98 -2.80 -56.23
C PHE A 604 -3.44 -1.38 -56.67
N SER A 605 -2.57 -0.38 -56.94
CA SER A 605 -1.12 -0.23 -56.62
C SER A 605 -0.56 1.21 -56.76
N LYS A 606 0.45 1.52 -55.93
CA LYS A 606 1.72 2.26 -56.20
C LYS A 606 1.74 3.73 -56.71
N LYS A 607 2.75 4.44 -56.16
CA LYS A 607 3.52 5.62 -56.67
C LYS A 607 2.89 7.03 -56.54
N LYS A 608 3.66 8.14 -56.38
CA LYS A 608 5.04 8.39 -55.84
C LYS A 608 5.34 9.92 -55.84
N LYS A 609 5.91 10.50 -54.75
CA LYS A 609 6.70 11.79 -54.74
C LYS A 609 5.89 13.06 -55.16
N GLU A 610 6.30 14.35 -55.11
CA GLU A 610 7.25 15.23 -54.36
C GLU A 610 6.94 16.71 -54.76
N LYS A 611 7.34 17.85 -54.14
CA LYS A 611 8.01 18.27 -52.85
C LYS A 611 7.91 19.83 -52.74
N LYS A 612 8.60 20.42 -51.74
CA LYS A 612 9.35 21.71 -51.77
C LYS A 612 8.66 23.10 -51.55
N THR A 613 9.25 23.87 -50.60
CA THR A 613 9.61 25.33 -50.64
C THR A 613 8.52 26.43 -50.48
N LYS A 614 8.76 27.66 -49.95
CA LYS A 614 9.98 28.34 -49.37
C LYS A 614 9.68 29.65 -48.57
N GLU A 615 10.63 30.03 -47.68
CA GLU A 615 11.17 31.37 -47.30
C GLU A 615 10.36 32.57 -46.70
N LYS A 616 10.89 33.07 -45.55
CA LYS A 616 11.13 34.50 -45.13
C LYS A 616 9.90 35.40 -44.80
N ALA A 617 10.01 36.53 -44.07
CA ALA A 617 11.15 37.32 -43.54
C ALA A 617 10.91 37.86 -42.08
N ALA A 618 11.69 38.85 -41.59
CA ALA A 618 11.71 39.31 -40.16
C ALA A 618 11.74 40.85 -39.97
N PHE A 619 11.44 41.35 -38.74
CA PHE A 619 11.72 42.73 -38.25
C PHE A 619 11.69 42.85 -36.69
N TYR A 620 12.34 43.90 -36.15
CA TYR A 620 12.49 44.33 -34.73
C TYR A 620 12.99 45.81 -34.70
N PRO A 621 13.14 46.54 -33.55
CA PRO A 621 12.52 46.45 -32.21
C PRO A 621 11.64 47.71 -31.92
N PRO A 622 12.11 48.81 -31.25
CA PRO A 622 12.36 49.12 -29.82
C PRO A 622 11.26 50.05 -29.21
N PRO A 623 11.42 50.84 -28.09
CA PRO A 623 12.39 50.85 -26.97
C PRO A 623 11.72 50.69 -25.57
N ALA A 624 12.41 51.00 -24.45
CA ALA A 624 11.97 50.70 -23.07
C ALA A 624 12.35 51.77 -22.00
N SER A 625 11.71 51.73 -20.81
CA SER A 625 12.18 52.28 -19.49
C SER A 625 11.06 52.19 -18.42
N PRO A 626 11.29 52.39 -17.09
CA PRO A 626 12.42 51.98 -16.23
C PRO A 626 11.96 51.26 -14.91
N PRO A 627 12.88 50.70 -14.08
CA PRO A 627 12.56 50.08 -12.79
C PRO A 627 12.87 50.96 -11.55
N PRO A 628 12.29 50.70 -10.36
CA PRO A 628 12.71 51.29 -9.08
C PRO A 628 13.99 50.67 -8.49
N GLN A 629 14.76 51.48 -7.76
CA GLN A 629 15.94 51.12 -6.95
C GLN A 629 15.52 51.14 -5.46
N ALA A 630 15.87 50.21 -4.55
CA ALA A 630 17.16 49.63 -4.15
C ALA A 630 18.00 50.51 -3.19
N LEU A 631 18.46 49.90 -2.08
CA LEU A 631 19.58 50.21 -1.14
C LEU A 631 19.17 50.35 0.35
N PRO A 632 20.09 50.12 1.33
CA PRO A 632 21.49 49.67 1.22
C PRO A 632 21.79 48.32 1.91
N LYS A 633 23.08 47.90 1.91
CA LYS A 633 23.60 46.69 2.58
C LYS A 633 24.68 47.04 3.63
N SER A 634 24.96 46.05 4.49
CA SER A 634 26.32 45.54 4.86
C SER A 634 26.94 46.00 6.21
N PRO A 635 27.93 45.26 6.78
CA PRO A 635 28.28 43.83 6.68
C PRO A 635 28.53 43.15 8.08
N ILE A 636 29.24 42.00 8.09
CA ILE A 636 29.66 41.12 9.22
C ILE A 636 28.57 40.08 9.59
N SER A 637 28.61 38.78 9.24
CA SER A 637 29.64 37.80 8.77
C SER A 637 30.22 36.88 9.86
N ILE A 638 29.56 35.74 10.07
CA ILE A 638 30.12 34.42 10.43
C ILE A 638 29.37 33.38 9.56
N GLN A 639 30.01 32.27 9.16
CA GLN A 639 29.46 31.29 8.21
C GLN A 639 29.19 29.91 8.81
N PRO A 640 28.21 29.17 8.27
CA PRO A 640 28.21 27.71 8.18
C PRO A 640 28.51 27.27 6.74
N SER A 641 29.60 26.54 6.51
CA SER A 641 30.07 26.13 5.18
C SER A 641 30.31 24.62 5.10
N LEU A 642 29.40 23.84 4.48
CA LEU A 642 29.66 22.43 4.13
C LEU A 642 28.71 21.79 3.08
N TRP A 643 28.28 22.54 2.05
CA TRP A 643 27.65 21.98 0.84
C TRP A 643 28.16 22.66 -0.44
N GLU A 644 29.46 22.52 -0.71
CA GLU A 644 30.05 22.73 -2.03
C GLU A 644 30.95 21.53 -2.36
N ASN A 645 31.10 21.20 -3.65
CA ASN A 645 31.83 20.04 -4.22
C ASN A 645 31.09 18.69 -4.28
N MET A 646 30.00 18.61 -5.07
CA MET A 646 29.63 17.40 -5.81
C MET A 646 29.38 17.69 -7.30
N ASP A 647 30.29 18.47 -7.90
CA ASP A 647 30.21 18.91 -9.29
C ASP A 647 31.47 18.49 -10.08
N SER A 648 31.73 17.17 -10.12
CA SER A 648 32.77 16.57 -10.97
C SER A 648 32.65 15.03 -11.04
N PHE A 649 31.87 14.49 -11.97
CA PHE A 649 32.18 13.24 -12.72
C PHE A 649 31.29 13.04 -13.97
N SER A 650 30.77 14.12 -14.56
CA SER A 650 29.94 14.11 -15.76
C SER A 650 30.78 14.01 -17.05
N ASN A 651 31.49 12.89 -17.27
CA ASN A 651 32.14 12.60 -18.56
C ASN A 651 32.50 11.10 -18.74
N VAL A 652 31.55 10.29 -19.21
CA VAL A 652 31.84 9.13 -20.09
C VAL A 652 30.88 9.21 -21.27
N ALA A 653 31.42 9.46 -22.47
CA ALA A 653 30.62 9.56 -23.68
C ALA A 653 30.60 8.21 -24.42
N TYR A 654 29.41 7.66 -24.65
CA TYR A 654 29.22 6.58 -25.63
C TYR A 654 28.64 7.15 -26.93
N ILE A 655 29.14 6.68 -28.08
CA ILE A 655 28.96 7.34 -29.36
C ILE A 655 27.68 6.84 -30.06
N ARG A 656 26.83 7.78 -30.46
CA ARG A 656 25.64 7.55 -31.30
C ARG A 656 26.07 7.14 -32.71
N PRO A 657 25.50 6.08 -33.32
CA PRO A 657 25.73 5.77 -34.73
C PRO A 657 25.20 6.89 -35.63
N GLU A 658 26.09 7.53 -36.41
CA GLU A 658 25.69 8.46 -37.47
C GLU A 658 25.39 7.69 -38.76
N PHE A 659 24.20 7.93 -39.34
CA PHE A 659 23.89 7.49 -40.70
C PHE A 659 24.50 8.46 -41.70
N SER A 660 25.35 7.94 -42.60
CA SER A 660 25.95 8.71 -43.71
C SER A 660 25.71 8.00 -45.05
N ASP A 661 24.62 8.34 -45.72
CA ASP A 661 24.35 7.89 -47.09
C ASP A 661 25.37 8.47 -48.09
N LYS A 662 26.25 7.64 -48.65
CA LYS A 662 26.90 7.88 -49.95
C LYS A 662 27.03 6.60 -50.77
N GLU A 663 26.64 6.69 -52.03
CA GLU A 663 26.71 5.61 -53.02
C GLU A 663 28.10 5.52 -53.67
N THR A 664 28.42 4.33 -54.18
CA THR A 664 29.34 4.02 -55.30
C THR A 664 30.76 4.62 -55.35
N MET A 665 31.77 3.74 -55.39
CA MET A 665 32.34 3.30 -56.68
C MET A 665 33.19 2.01 -56.55
N GLU A 666 33.55 1.42 -57.70
CA GLU A 666 34.22 0.13 -57.85
C GLU A 666 35.77 0.27 -57.86
N GLN A 667 36.52 -0.79 -57.49
CA GLN A 667 37.41 -1.55 -58.40
C GLN A 667 38.47 -2.45 -57.69
N GLU A 668 38.35 -3.76 -57.94
CA GLU A 668 39.38 -4.72 -58.41
C GLU A 668 40.73 -5.03 -57.67
N SER A 669 41.29 -6.20 -58.04
CA SER A 669 42.53 -6.90 -57.59
C SER A 669 42.51 -7.47 -56.14
N ALA A 670 42.81 -8.74 -55.85
CA ALA A 670 43.78 -9.75 -56.35
C ALA A 670 45.21 -9.56 -55.79
N ASP A 671 45.99 -10.59 -55.42
CA ASP A 671 45.92 -12.03 -55.75
C ASP A 671 46.36 -12.96 -54.56
N ALA A 672 46.39 -14.29 -54.78
CA ALA A 672 46.73 -15.38 -53.86
C ALA A 672 48.16 -15.35 -53.24
N GLY A 673 48.51 -16.11 -52.19
CA GLY A 673 47.78 -17.14 -51.41
C GLY A 673 48.52 -18.49 -51.35
N LYS A 674 48.21 -19.36 -50.36
CA LYS A 674 48.47 -20.83 -50.34
C LYS A 674 47.88 -21.51 -49.07
N ASN A 675 47.39 -22.74 -49.21
CA ASN A 675 46.78 -23.57 -48.16
C ASN A 675 47.40 -24.98 -48.13
N ALA A 676 47.41 -25.61 -46.95
CA ALA A 676 47.35 -27.06 -46.64
C ALA A 676 47.80 -27.25 -45.16
N ASP A 677 47.24 -28.08 -44.28
CA ASP A 677 45.97 -28.84 -44.16
C ASP A 677 45.75 -29.02 -42.61
N SER A 678 44.70 -29.57 -42.01
CA SER A 678 43.62 -30.46 -42.47
C SER A 678 42.31 -30.33 -41.65
N SER A 679 41.24 -30.94 -42.16
CA SER A 679 40.11 -31.52 -41.39
C SER A 679 39.31 -30.66 -40.40
N SER A 680 38.34 -29.90 -40.93
CA SER A 680 36.99 -29.76 -40.34
C SER A 680 35.97 -29.47 -41.45
N PRO A 681 34.83 -30.20 -41.55
CA PRO A 681 33.80 -29.93 -42.56
C PRO A 681 33.15 -28.55 -42.41
N ARG A 682 32.69 -27.98 -43.53
CA ARG A 682 32.25 -26.58 -43.61
C ARG A 682 30.73 -26.40 -43.51
N ILE A 683 30.34 -25.34 -42.82
CA ILE A 683 29.39 -24.29 -43.23
C ILE A 683 28.49 -24.63 -44.43
N GLN A 684 27.16 -24.61 -44.25
CA GLN A 684 26.30 -23.91 -45.21
C GLN A 684 25.02 -23.34 -44.57
N ASP A 685 24.56 -22.23 -45.13
CA ASP A 685 23.51 -21.34 -44.62
C ASP A 685 22.10 -21.93 -44.69
N CYS A 686 21.32 -21.78 -43.61
CA CYS A 686 19.86 -21.88 -43.67
C CYS A 686 19.25 -20.49 -43.90
N SER A 687 19.28 -20.02 -45.15
CA SER A 687 18.69 -18.75 -45.56
C SER A 687 17.14 -18.78 -45.47
N TYR A 688 16.59 -18.35 -44.35
CA TYR A 688 15.22 -17.85 -44.25
C TYR A 688 15.28 -16.30 -44.34
N GLY A 689 15.14 -15.64 -45.48
CA GLY A 689 14.60 -16.08 -46.77
C GLY A 689 13.31 -15.31 -47.06
N GLU A 690 13.26 -14.60 -48.19
CA GLU A 690 12.15 -13.71 -48.53
C GLU A 690 10.82 -14.47 -48.68
N ARG A 691 10.04 -14.53 -47.60
CA ARG A 691 8.59 -14.72 -47.71
C ARG A 691 7.90 -13.38 -47.58
N SER A 692 7.34 -12.93 -48.71
CA SER A 692 6.34 -11.87 -48.78
C SER A 692 5.05 -12.30 -48.07
N GLY A 693 5.10 -12.33 -46.74
CA GLY A 693 3.93 -12.43 -45.87
C GLY A 693 3.08 -11.18 -45.98
N ILE A 694 1.80 -11.30 -45.64
CA ILE A 694 0.89 -10.15 -45.60
C ILE A 694 1.22 -9.36 -44.33
N LEU A 695 1.41 -8.04 -44.46
CA LEU A 695 1.58 -7.14 -43.31
C LEU A 695 0.39 -7.31 -42.34
N PRO A 696 0.62 -7.56 -41.04
CA PRO A 696 -0.44 -7.46 -40.04
C PRO A 696 -0.93 -6.02 -39.94
N ASP A 697 -2.20 -5.84 -39.59
CA ASP A 697 -2.84 -4.51 -39.56
C ASP A 697 -2.15 -3.61 -38.52
N GLN A 698 -1.42 -2.60 -39.03
CA GLN A 698 -0.91 -1.50 -38.21
C GLN A 698 -2.08 -0.62 -37.79
N VAL A 699 -2.23 -0.43 -36.48
CA VAL A 699 -3.18 0.51 -35.89
C VAL A 699 -2.41 1.79 -35.55
N GLU A 700 -2.85 2.92 -36.10
CA GLU A 700 -2.41 4.24 -35.66
C GLU A 700 -3.34 4.76 -34.58
N ILE A 701 -2.82 4.90 -33.34
CA ILE A 701 -3.54 5.54 -32.24
C ILE A 701 -3.06 6.99 -32.17
N GLN A 702 -3.97 7.92 -32.46
CA GLN A 702 -3.70 9.36 -32.38
C GLN A 702 -4.09 9.87 -30.99
N MET A 703 -3.14 10.51 -30.31
CA MET A 703 -3.29 11.07 -28.97
C MET A 703 -3.02 12.58 -29.02
N LEU A 704 -3.86 13.39 -28.36
CA LEU A 704 -3.70 14.85 -28.32
C LEU A 704 -3.21 15.27 -26.93
N VAL A 705 -2.06 15.94 -26.91
CA VAL A 705 -1.26 16.20 -25.70
C VAL A 705 -0.71 17.63 -25.68
N SER A 706 -0.34 18.10 -24.49
CA SER A 706 0.37 19.38 -24.30
C SER A 706 1.88 19.15 -24.41
N GLY A 707 2.50 19.72 -25.45
CA GLY A 707 3.94 19.69 -25.64
C GLY A 707 4.69 20.31 -24.47
N LYS A 708 4.11 21.29 -23.78
CA LYS A 708 4.68 21.88 -22.55
C LYS A 708 4.74 20.90 -21.38
N HIS A 709 3.73 20.04 -21.20
CA HIS A 709 3.80 19.01 -20.16
C HIS A 709 4.90 17.98 -20.50
N LEU A 710 5.08 17.63 -21.78
CA LEU A 710 6.20 16.79 -22.22
C LEU A 710 7.58 17.48 -22.06
N GLU A 711 7.71 18.77 -22.39
CA GLU A 711 8.94 19.57 -22.21
C GLU A 711 9.36 19.73 -20.73
N LEU A 712 8.38 19.70 -19.81
CA LEU A 712 8.62 19.72 -18.37
C LEU A 712 8.92 18.33 -17.81
N ALA A 713 8.24 17.29 -18.30
CA ALA A 713 8.33 15.95 -17.75
C ALA A 713 9.50 15.10 -18.27
N SER A 714 10.16 15.51 -19.36
CA SER A 714 11.11 14.67 -20.08
C SER A 714 12.24 15.48 -20.67
N SER A 715 13.48 15.10 -20.36
CA SER A 715 14.66 15.73 -20.95
C SER A 715 14.75 15.40 -22.45
N TYR A 716 14.30 14.21 -22.87
CA TYR A 716 14.21 13.81 -24.28
C TYR A 716 13.25 14.70 -25.07
N PHE A 717 12.00 14.88 -24.61
CA PHE A 717 11.02 15.73 -25.30
C PHE A 717 11.45 17.20 -25.28
N LYS A 718 12.02 17.69 -24.18
CA LYS A 718 12.64 19.02 -24.11
C LYS A 718 13.72 19.23 -25.17
N LYS A 719 14.61 18.25 -25.39
CA LYS A 719 15.63 18.25 -26.46
C LYS A 719 15.01 18.14 -27.86
N MET A 720 13.95 17.36 -28.04
CA MET A 720 13.21 17.22 -29.31
C MET A 720 12.51 18.53 -29.72
N PHE A 721 11.88 19.22 -28.77
CA PHE A 721 11.07 20.41 -29.02
C PHE A 721 11.89 21.72 -29.08
N SER A 722 13.02 21.80 -28.36
CA SER A 722 13.95 22.94 -28.46
C SER A 722 15.05 22.77 -29.52
N GLY A 723 15.28 21.54 -30.00
CA GLY A 723 16.30 21.21 -31.00
C GLY A 723 15.88 21.48 -32.45
N PRO A 724 16.78 21.24 -33.42
CA PRO A 724 16.55 21.52 -34.85
C PRO A 724 15.58 20.54 -35.55
N PHE A 725 15.03 19.57 -34.82
CA PHE A 725 14.25 18.42 -35.29
C PHE A 725 12.95 18.81 -36.01
N MET A 726 12.38 17.91 -36.82
CA MET A 726 11.16 18.19 -37.59
C MET A 726 9.90 18.04 -36.72
N GLU A 727 9.97 17.09 -35.80
CA GLU A 727 8.96 16.66 -34.83
C GLU A 727 8.54 17.80 -33.88
N GLY A 728 9.45 18.73 -33.60
CA GLY A 728 9.17 19.93 -32.80
C GLY A 728 8.66 21.15 -33.55
N LYS A 729 8.53 21.08 -34.88
CA LYS A 729 7.91 22.15 -35.68
C LYS A 729 6.42 21.86 -35.81
N ALA A 730 5.60 22.90 -35.61
CA ALA A 730 4.17 22.80 -35.85
C ALA A 730 3.89 22.58 -37.35
N ASP A 731 2.98 21.66 -37.67
CA ASP A 731 2.37 21.56 -38.98
C ASP A 731 1.57 22.82 -39.33
N HIS A 732 1.15 22.92 -40.58
CA HIS A 732 0.27 23.97 -41.12
C HIS A 732 -1.10 24.08 -40.41
N SER A 733 -1.44 23.14 -39.53
CA SER A 733 -2.60 23.16 -38.62
C SER A 733 -2.32 23.80 -37.26
N GLY A 734 -1.08 24.15 -36.95
CA GLY A 734 -0.65 24.65 -35.63
C GLY A 734 -0.24 23.55 -34.63
N LEU A 735 -0.39 22.27 -34.99
CA LEU A 735 -0.04 21.12 -34.12
C LEU A 735 1.36 20.60 -34.44
N ARG A 736 2.20 20.39 -33.43
CA ARG A 736 3.44 19.58 -33.54
C ARG A 736 3.07 18.11 -33.75
N ARG A 737 3.82 17.36 -34.55
CA ARG A 737 3.53 15.95 -34.84
C ARG A 737 4.70 15.05 -34.44
N VAL A 738 4.48 14.17 -33.47
CA VAL A 738 5.48 13.24 -32.95
C VAL A 738 5.01 11.81 -33.19
N THR A 739 5.82 10.98 -33.84
CA THR A 739 5.50 9.57 -34.11
C THR A 739 6.25 8.66 -33.14
N ALA A 740 5.50 7.82 -32.42
CA ALA A 740 6.01 6.74 -31.59
C ALA A 740 5.68 5.38 -32.24
N SER A 741 6.49 4.36 -32.01
CA SER A 741 6.26 3.02 -32.58
C SER A 741 6.82 1.92 -31.69
N ASN A 742 6.21 0.73 -31.75
CA ASN A 742 6.61 -0.47 -31.00
C ASN A 742 6.43 -0.37 -29.47
N TRP A 743 5.67 0.61 -28.98
CA TRP A 743 5.29 0.72 -27.58
C TRP A 743 3.90 0.14 -27.32
N ASP A 744 3.73 -0.44 -26.14
CA ASP A 744 2.44 -0.90 -25.64
C ASP A 744 1.49 0.32 -25.46
N PRO A 745 0.28 0.33 -26.06
CA PRO A 745 -0.61 1.48 -25.99
C PRO A 745 -1.13 1.81 -24.60
N GLU A 746 -1.25 0.84 -23.70
CA GLU A 746 -1.75 1.03 -22.34
C GLU A 746 -0.64 1.58 -21.45
N ALA A 747 0.56 0.99 -21.52
CA ALA A 747 1.75 1.53 -20.84
C ALA A 747 2.03 2.99 -21.27
N PHE A 748 1.99 3.27 -22.57
CA PHE A 748 2.22 4.61 -23.10
C PHE A 748 1.13 5.62 -22.68
N ASN A 749 -0.14 5.19 -22.60
CA ASN A 749 -1.25 5.99 -22.08
C ASN A 749 -1.11 6.28 -20.57
N ILE A 750 -0.60 5.33 -19.78
CA ILE A 750 -0.33 5.53 -18.35
C ILE A 750 0.78 6.58 -18.15
N VAL A 751 1.92 6.47 -18.85
CA VAL A 751 2.99 7.48 -18.77
C VAL A 751 2.46 8.87 -19.14
N LEU A 752 1.72 9.00 -20.24
CA LEU A 752 1.11 10.28 -20.63
C LEU A 752 0.07 10.80 -19.61
N THR A 753 -0.66 9.91 -18.94
CA THR A 753 -1.63 10.25 -17.87
C THR A 753 -0.90 10.86 -16.68
N ILE A 754 0.25 10.31 -16.28
CA ILE A 754 1.09 10.86 -15.20
C ILE A 754 1.70 12.20 -15.64
N MET A 755 2.29 12.29 -16.84
CA MET A 755 2.90 13.53 -17.38
C MET A 755 1.92 14.71 -17.46
N HIS A 756 0.62 14.45 -17.67
CA HIS A 756 -0.41 15.50 -17.75
C HIS A 756 -1.11 15.78 -16.41
N GLY A 757 -0.63 15.20 -15.30
CA GLY A 757 -1.18 15.44 -13.96
C GLY A 757 -2.52 14.76 -13.68
N TYR A 758 -2.95 13.79 -14.50
CA TYR A 758 -4.18 13.01 -14.29
C TYR A 758 -4.00 11.91 -13.25
N HIS A 759 -3.38 12.26 -12.13
CA HIS A 759 -2.93 11.40 -11.01
C HIS A 759 -4.00 10.49 -10.40
N ARG A 760 -5.29 10.74 -10.65
CA ARG A 760 -6.44 9.94 -10.19
C ARG A 760 -6.85 8.82 -11.16
N ASP A 761 -6.48 8.95 -12.43
CA ASP A 761 -6.80 7.99 -13.50
C ASP A 761 -5.65 6.96 -13.70
N VAL A 762 -4.55 7.09 -12.95
CA VAL A 762 -3.42 6.15 -12.92
C VAL A 762 -3.83 4.89 -12.15
N PRO A 763 -3.66 3.67 -12.70
CA PRO A 763 -3.95 2.44 -11.97
C PRO A 763 -3.10 2.32 -10.69
N ARG A 764 -3.75 1.95 -9.58
CA ARG A 764 -3.06 1.71 -8.28
C ARG A 764 -2.46 0.30 -8.17
N SER A 765 -2.71 -0.55 -9.16
CA SER A 765 -2.16 -1.90 -9.26
C SER A 765 -1.79 -2.19 -10.71
N LEU A 766 -0.59 -2.71 -10.89
CA LEU A 766 0.03 -3.02 -12.18
C LEU A 766 0.84 -4.32 -12.00
N GLY A 767 0.62 -5.30 -12.86
CA GLY A 767 1.41 -6.54 -12.84
C GLY A 767 2.82 -6.34 -13.39
N LEU A 768 3.73 -7.26 -13.06
CA LEU A 768 5.17 -7.20 -13.41
C LEU A 768 5.43 -6.89 -14.90
N GLU A 769 4.66 -7.49 -15.82
CA GLU A 769 4.78 -7.25 -17.27
C GLU A 769 4.50 -5.78 -17.65
N MET A 770 3.47 -5.18 -17.05
CA MET A 770 3.10 -3.78 -17.31
C MET A 770 4.11 -2.83 -16.66
N LEU A 771 4.65 -3.17 -15.49
CA LEU A 771 5.74 -2.42 -14.86
C LEU A 771 7.02 -2.44 -15.70
N ALA A 772 7.40 -3.59 -16.29
CA ALA A 772 8.52 -3.68 -17.22
C ALA A 772 8.29 -2.83 -18.50
N LYS A 773 7.10 -2.92 -19.09
CA LYS A 773 6.71 -2.08 -20.24
C LYS A 773 6.78 -0.58 -19.93
N LEU A 774 6.37 -0.17 -18.73
CA LEU A 774 6.47 1.21 -18.26
C LEU A 774 7.93 1.62 -18.07
N ALA A 775 8.74 0.83 -17.39
CA ALA A 775 10.16 1.12 -17.15
C ALA A 775 10.92 1.36 -18.47
N MET A 776 10.69 0.53 -19.49
CA MET A 776 11.30 0.71 -20.83
C MET A 776 10.90 2.03 -21.51
N ILE A 777 9.66 2.50 -21.32
CA ILE A 777 9.20 3.80 -21.84
C ILE A 777 9.87 4.94 -21.05
N VAL A 778 9.95 4.81 -19.73
CA VAL A 778 10.47 5.86 -18.83
C VAL A 778 11.97 6.09 -19.01
N ASP A 779 12.73 5.02 -19.19
CA ASP A 779 14.15 5.06 -19.57
C ASP A 779 14.33 5.71 -20.96
N TYR A 780 13.64 5.20 -21.99
CA TYR A 780 13.80 5.67 -23.36
C TYR A 780 13.47 7.16 -23.55
N TYR A 781 12.40 7.64 -22.89
CA TYR A 781 11.99 9.05 -22.96
C TYR A 781 12.56 9.90 -21.83
N ASP A 782 13.46 9.38 -20.99
CA ASP A 782 14.17 10.10 -19.93
C ASP A 782 13.23 11.01 -19.10
N CYS A 783 12.27 10.36 -18.42
CA CYS A 783 11.21 11.01 -17.64
C CYS A 783 11.08 10.47 -16.20
N HIS A 784 12.20 10.02 -15.63
CA HIS A 784 12.31 9.37 -14.33
C HIS A 784 11.68 10.18 -13.17
N GLU A 785 11.98 11.48 -13.08
CA GLU A 785 11.54 12.41 -12.02
C GLU A 785 10.00 12.43 -11.81
N ILE A 786 9.22 12.22 -12.88
CA ILE A 786 7.75 12.26 -12.87
C ILE A 786 7.15 10.91 -12.42
N ILE A 787 7.94 9.84 -12.51
CA ILE A 787 7.54 8.45 -12.25
C ILE A 787 8.00 7.99 -10.86
N GLU A 788 9.08 8.58 -10.32
CA GLU A 788 9.63 8.30 -8.98
C GLU A 788 8.55 8.32 -7.89
N LEU A 789 7.70 9.35 -7.86
CA LEU A 789 6.59 9.48 -6.90
C LEU A 789 5.46 8.43 -7.07
N TYR A 790 5.52 7.63 -8.14
CA TYR A 790 4.68 6.46 -8.38
C TYR A 790 5.44 5.13 -8.21
N ALA A 791 6.76 5.14 -8.31
CA ALA A 791 7.60 3.96 -8.04
C ALA A 791 7.41 3.48 -6.60
N ASP A 792 7.29 4.37 -5.61
CA ASP A 792 6.96 4.03 -4.21
C ASP A 792 5.55 3.44 -4.02
N ILE A 793 4.62 3.73 -4.93
CA ILE A 793 3.23 3.26 -4.88
C ILE A 793 3.13 1.88 -5.55
N CYS A 794 3.86 1.67 -6.64
CA CYS A 794 3.91 0.39 -7.36
C CYS A 794 4.91 -0.61 -6.78
N GLY A 795 5.99 -0.16 -6.15
CA GLY A 795 7.01 -1.00 -5.50
C GLY A 795 6.43 -1.85 -4.37
N LYS A 796 5.40 -1.33 -3.67
CA LYS A 796 4.62 -2.05 -2.65
C LYS A 796 3.77 -3.21 -3.20
N LEU A 797 3.80 -3.45 -4.51
CA LEU A 797 3.28 -4.67 -5.15
C LEU A 797 4.41 -5.61 -5.61
N ILE A 798 5.62 -5.09 -5.84
CA ILE A 798 6.82 -5.89 -6.16
C ILE A 798 7.27 -6.66 -4.89
N GLU A 799 7.07 -6.08 -3.71
CA GLU A 799 7.20 -6.77 -2.41
C GLU A 799 6.09 -7.80 -2.12
N ALA A 800 5.09 -7.96 -3.01
CA ALA A 800 3.90 -8.79 -2.80
C ALA A 800 3.75 -9.97 -3.78
N GLU A 801 4.65 -10.13 -4.75
CA GLU A 801 4.71 -11.30 -5.65
C GLU A 801 6.09 -11.99 -5.54
N ASP A 802 6.15 -13.14 -4.85
CA ASP A 802 7.34 -14.01 -4.69
C ASP A 802 7.77 -14.68 -6.03
N CYS A 803 8.08 -13.89 -7.05
CA CYS A 803 8.46 -14.35 -8.40
C CYS A 803 9.38 -13.37 -9.14
N PHE A 804 10.46 -12.92 -8.49
CA PHE A 804 11.62 -12.42 -9.25
C PHE A 804 12.20 -13.58 -10.10
N PRO A 805 12.48 -13.38 -11.41
CA PRO A 805 13.03 -14.43 -12.27
C PRO A 805 14.51 -14.77 -12.00
N ILE A 806 15.07 -14.21 -10.92
CA ILE A 806 16.41 -14.47 -10.40
C ILE A 806 16.24 -14.72 -8.90
N PRO A 807 16.54 -15.92 -8.37
CA PRO A 807 16.42 -16.21 -6.93
C PRO A 807 17.27 -15.28 -6.06
N SER A 808 16.79 -15.03 -4.83
CA SER A 808 17.51 -14.29 -3.77
C SER A 808 18.96 -14.73 -3.63
N ASP A 809 19.15 -16.04 -3.51
CA ASP A 809 20.41 -16.74 -3.28
C ASP A 809 21.40 -16.52 -4.44
N LEU A 810 20.88 -16.19 -5.63
CA LEU A 810 21.64 -15.93 -6.85
C LEU A 810 22.10 -14.46 -6.88
N LEU A 811 21.24 -13.53 -6.50
CA LEU A 811 21.61 -12.12 -6.29
C LEU A 811 22.64 -11.98 -5.15
N GLU A 812 22.46 -12.71 -4.05
CA GLU A 812 23.42 -12.76 -2.94
C GLU A 812 24.78 -13.32 -3.39
N GLN A 813 24.80 -14.44 -4.14
CA GLN A 813 26.05 -14.98 -4.70
C GLN A 813 26.74 -14.02 -5.68
N ILE A 814 25.98 -13.30 -6.51
CA ILE A 814 26.53 -12.28 -7.42
C ILE A 814 27.13 -11.12 -6.63
N ASP A 815 26.47 -10.63 -5.57
CA ASP A 815 27.02 -9.54 -4.77
C ASP A 815 28.22 -9.97 -3.91
N ILE A 816 28.21 -11.19 -3.36
CA ILE A 816 29.39 -11.79 -2.70
C ILE A 816 30.58 -11.85 -3.67
N ALA A 817 30.37 -12.27 -4.93
CA ALA A 817 31.41 -12.30 -5.94
C ALA A 817 31.91 -10.88 -6.31
N ARG A 818 31.01 -9.89 -6.39
CA ARG A 818 31.37 -8.47 -6.58
C ARG A 818 32.21 -7.96 -5.40
N GLN A 819 31.78 -8.24 -4.18
CA GLN A 819 32.44 -7.80 -2.94
C GLN A 819 33.85 -8.41 -2.80
N ASP A 820 34.02 -9.72 -3.04
CA ASP A 820 35.34 -10.38 -3.00
C ASP A 820 36.29 -9.83 -4.07
N TYR A 821 35.80 -9.61 -5.30
CA TYR A 821 36.60 -8.99 -6.36
C TYR A 821 37.09 -7.59 -5.96
N LEU A 822 36.17 -6.73 -5.51
CA LEU A 822 36.51 -5.36 -5.10
C LEU A 822 37.47 -5.36 -3.90
N ASN A 823 37.25 -6.25 -2.92
CA ASN A 823 38.12 -6.40 -1.77
C ASN A 823 39.58 -6.70 -2.18
N LYS A 824 39.79 -7.62 -3.12
CA LYS A 824 41.12 -7.96 -3.66
C LYS A 824 41.79 -6.77 -4.34
N VAL A 825 41.03 -6.01 -5.14
CA VAL A 825 41.54 -4.85 -5.89
C VAL A 825 41.88 -3.67 -4.96
N PHE A 826 41.00 -3.35 -4.00
CA PHE A 826 41.27 -2.29 -3.03
C PHE A 826 42.38 -2.67 -2.06
N SER A 827 42.42 -3.92 -1.56
CA SER A 827 43.52 -4.42 -0.73
C SER A 827 44.87 -4.27 -1.44
N ALA A 828 45.01 -4.77 -2.66
CA ALA A 828 46.26 -4.63 -3.43
C ALA A 828 46.66 -3.16 -3.70
N THR A 829 45.68 -2.25 -3.75
CA THR A 829 45.90 -0.81 -3.93
C THR A 829 46.38 -0.15 -2.64
N TYR A 830 45.83 -0.52 -1.47
CA TYR A 830 46.32 -0.06 -0.17
C TYR A 830 47.66 -0.71 0.21
N ASP A 831 47.88 -1.99 -0.13
CA ASP A 831 49.18 -2.68 0.02
C ASP A 831 50.27 -1.98 -0.81
N LEU A 832 49.94 -1.39 -1.96
CA LEU A 832 50.86 -0.56 -2.73
C LEU A 832 51.08 0.80 -2.06
N LEU A 833 50.02 1.44 -1.55
CA LEU A 833 50.12 2.70 -0.80
C LEU A 833 51.03 2.58 0.44
N ASP A 834 50.89 1.50 1.18
CA ASP A 834 51.62 1.27 2.43
C ASP A 834 53.07 0.84 2.16
N ARG A 835 53.32 -0.06 1.19
CA ARG A 835 54.70 -0.41 0.77
C ARG A 835 55.48 0.79 0.21
N LEU A 836 54.82 1.71 -0.51
CA LEU A 836 55.46 2.93 -1.02
C LEU A 836 55.77 3.97 0.08
N GLN A 837 55.15 3.87 1.26
CA GLN A 837 55.52 4.66 2.44
C GLN A 837 56.71 4.06 3.19
N GLU A 838 56.77 2.73 3.29
CA GLU A 838 57.79 2.04 4.11
C GLU A 838 59.12 1.79 3.36
N GLN A 839 59.11 1.50 2.06
CA GLN A 839 60.32 1.06 1.34
C GLN A 839 60.52 1.67 -0.06
N PRO A 840 61.79 1.96 -0.46
CA PRO A 840 62.12 2.36 -1.82
C PRO A 840 62.10 1.13 -2.76
N GLU A 841 61.08 0.99 -3.62
CA GLU A 841 60.95 -0.18 -4.49
C GLU A 841 61.93 -0.19 -5.68
N CYS A 842 62.32 1.00 -6.16
CA CYS A 842 63.01 1.17 -7.45
C CYS A 842 64.03 2.31 -7.38
N SER A 843 63.62 3.45 -6.83
CA SER A 843 64.48 4.46 -6.22
C SER A 843 63.68 5.22 -5.16
N TYR A 844 64.33 6.03 -4.32
CA TYR A 844 63.61 6.86 -3.34
C TYR A 844 62.72 7.90 -4.01
N GLU A 845 63.21 8.50 -5.10
CA GLU A 845 62.50 9.46 -5.95
C GLU A 845 61.31 8.79 -6.66
N CYS A 846 61.51 7.56 -7.15
CA CYS A 846 60.48 6.74 -7.78
C CYS A 846 59.33 6.42 -6.81
N SER A 847 59.65 5.88 -5.61
CA SER A 847 58.63 5.62 -4.58
C SER A 847 57.93 6.91 -4.17
N SER A 848 58.67 8.00 -3.93
CA SER A 848 58.10 9.30 -3.54
C SER A 848 57.15 9.87 -4.60
N MET A 849 57.48 9.74 -5.89
CA MET A 849 56.65 10.20 -7.00
C MET A 849 55.40 9.32 -7.17
N LEU A 850 55.53 7.99 -7.09
CA LEU A 850 54.40 7.06 -7.18
C LEU A 850 53.45 7.21 -5.99
N LEU A 851 53.97 7.33 -4.77
CA LEU A 851 53.20 7.64 -3.57
C LEU A 851 52.43 8.96 -3.73
N GLY A 852 53.14 10.03 -4.13
CA GLY A 852 52.56 11.35 -4.33
C GLY A 852 51.48 11.44 -5.43
N VAL A 853 51.46 10.49 -6.38
CA VAL A 853 50.36 10.31 -7.34
C VAL A 853 49.24 9.47 -6.72
N LEU A 854 49.56 8.29 -6.15
CA LEU A 854 48.57 7.36 -5.61
C LEU A 854 47.73 8.01 -4.51
N THR A 855 48.36 8.67 -3.54
CA THR A 855 47.64 9.42 -2.49
C THR A 855 46.74 10.52 -3.05
N LYS A 856 47.09 11.14 -4.17
CA LYS A 856 46.25 12.17 -4.81
C LYS A 856 45.05 11.57 -5.53
N GLU A 857 45.23 10.53 -6.33
CA GLU A 857 44.11 9.92 -7.04
C GLU A 857 43.15 9.19 -6.08
N LEU A 858 43.66 8.48 -5.06
CA LEU A 858 42.82 7.91 -4.00
C LEU A 858 42.03 8.99 -3.24
N LYS A 859 42.60 10.20 -3.05
CA LYS A 859 41.87 11.33 -2.46
C LYS A 859 40.84 11.92 -3.42
N ASN A 860 41.17 12.06 -4.72
CA ASN A 860 40.25 12.57 -5.74
C ASN A 860 39.00 11.70 -5.88
N HIS A 861 39.15 10.38 -5.72
CA HIS A 861 38.04 9.41 -5.75
C HIS A 861 37.39 9.15 -4.37
N GLY A 862 37.79 9.87 -3.31
CA GLY A 862 37.17 9.78 -1.98
C GLY A 862 37.52 8.53 -1.14
N ILE A 863 38.44 7.69 -1.60
CA ILE A 863 38.73 6.35 -1.06
C ILE A 863 40.01 6.27 -0.21
N LEU A 864 40.65 7.41 0.08
CA LEU A 864 41.88 7.46 0.89
C LEU A 864 41.62 7.38 2.41
N SER A 865 40.54 7.99 2.89
CA SER A 865 40.20 8.11 4.32
C SER A 865 38.73 8.52 4.48
N PRO A 866 37.85 7.62 4.98
CA PRO A 866 38.09 6.22 5.31
C PRO A 866 38.60 5.42 4.09
N ARG A 867 39.29 4.30 4.33
CA ARG A 867 39.55 3.30 3.28
C ARG A 867 38.22 2.67 2.90
N SER A 868 38.00 2.39 1.62
CA SER A 868 36.83 1.61 1.18
C SER A 868 36.91 0.18 1.73
N GLU A 869 35.84 -0.25 2.39
CA GLU A 869 35.67 -1.58 2.98
C GLU A 869 34.34 -2.21 2.53
N LEU A 870 34.14 -3.49 2.84
CA LEU A 870 32.90 -4.23 2.57
C LEU A 870 31.70 -3.50 3.22
N PRO A 871 30.53 -3.34 2.54
CA PRO A 871 30.13 -3.99 1.28
C PRO A 871 30.47 -3.27 -0.04
N PHE A 872 31.36 -2.26 -0.04
CA PHE A 872 31.72 -1.47 -1.23
C PHE A 872 30.50 -0.89 -1.98
N TYR A 873 29.57 -0.24 -1.28
CA TYR A 873 28.38 0.38 -1.89
C TYR A 873 28.76 1.44 -2.95
N GLY A 874 27.96 1.51 -4.03
CA GLY A 874 28.18 2.44 -5.14
C GLY A 874 29.36 2.11 -6.07
N LEU A 875 30.18 1.10 -5.75
CA LEU A 875 31.36 0.72 -6.53
C LEU A 875 31.08 -0.52 -7.40
N SER A 876 31.34 -0.38 -8.71
CA SER A 876 31.25 -1.47 -9.69
C SER A 876 32.65 -2.00 -10.04
N ILE A 877 32.70 -3.25 -10.54
CA ILE A 877 33.95 -3.91 -10.97
C ILE A 877 34.63 -3.08 -12.07
N GLU A 878 33.93 -2.79 -13.18
CA GLU A 878 34.55 -2.11 -14.31
C GLU A 878 34.83 -0.63 -14.01
N GLY A 879 33.98 0.05 -13.22
CA GLY A 879 34.28 1.41 -12.76
C GLY A 879 35.54 1.49 -11.89
N SER A 880 35.77 0.49 -11.04
CA SER A 880 36.99 0.39 -10.23
C SER A 880 38.23 0.05 -11.09
N LYS A 881 38.07 -0.80 -12.10
CA LYS A 881 39.11 -1.05 -13.12
C LYS A 881 39.46 0.21 -13.90
N ASP A 882 38.47 0.93 -14.42
CA ASP A 882 38.67 2.12 -15.24
C ASP A 882 39.25 3.29 -14.45
N MET A 883 38.87 3.44 -13.17
CA MET A 883 39.54 4.34 -12.23
C MET A 883 41.05 4.03 -12.14
N ILE A 884 41.44 2.77 -11.90
CA ILE A 884 42.85 2.39 -11.76
C ILE A 884 43.60 2.51 -13.09
N LYS A 885 42.99 2.13 -14.22
CA LYS A 885 43.54 2.38 -15.57
C LYS A 885 43.76 3.88 -15.79
N GLY A 886 42.83 4.72 -15.35
CA GLY A 886 42.82 6.18 -15.51
C GLY A 886 43.74 6.99 -14.58
N PHE A 887 44.39 6.37 -13.59
CA PHE A 887 45.33 7.06 -12.70
C PHE A 887 46.45 7.77 -13.49
N LYS A 888 46.81 8.99 -13.09
CA LYS A 888 47.74 9.83 -13.86
C LYS A 888 49.14 9.22 -13.89
N VAL A 889 49.69 9.02 -15.09
CA VAL A 889 51.06 8.51 -15.26
C VAL A 889 52.07 9.60 -14.89
N PRO A 890 52.96 9.40 -13.89
CA PRO A 890 53.99 10.38 -13.57
C PRO A 890 54.97 10.53 -14.74
N HIS A 891 55.36 11.77 -15.05
CA HIS A 891 56.36 12.06 -16.09
C HIS A 891 57.59 12.68 -15.46
N TRP A 892 58.58 11.84 -15.17
CA TRP A 892 59.90 12.25 -14.70
C TRP A 892 61.00 11.53 -15.48
N TYR A 893 62.19 12.13 -15.49
CA TYR A 893 63.35 11.67 -16.23
C TYR A 893 64.37 11.11 -15.25
N ASP A 894 64.97 9.97 -15.59
CA ASP A 894 66.06 9.42 -14.79
C ASP A 894 67.28 10.35 -14.86
N SER A 895 67.87 10.62 -13.69
CA SER A 895 69.06 11.46 -13.54
C SER A 895 70.37 10.74 -13.90
N SER A 896 70.33 9.43 -14.17
CA SER A 896 71.49 8.63 -14.60
C SER A 896 72.09 9.05 -15.96
N GLY A 897 71.33 9.76 -16.80
CA GLY A 897 71.72 10.16 -18.15
C GLY A 897 71.65 11.68 -18.40
N GLY A 898 72.75 12.26 -18.91
CA GLY A 898 72.92 13.71 -19.01
C GLY A 898 71.96 14.44 -19.97
N ARG A 899 71.50 15.63 -19.53
CA ARG A 899 70.70 16.65 -20.23
C ARG A 899 69.30 16.26 -20.73
N TYR A 900 69.07 15.03 -21.21
CA TYR A 900 67.76 14.43 -21.43
C TYR A 900 67.85 12.91 -21.22
N GLY A 901 67.86 12.46 -19.97
CA GLY A 901 67.80 11.04 -19.63
C GLY A 901 66.50 10.37 -20.11
N PRO A 902 66.45 9.03 -20.18
CA PRO A 902 65.23 8.32 -20.52
C PRO A 902 64.11 8.62 -19.51
N ARG A 903 62.86 8.61 -19.96
CA ARG A 903 61.70 8.69 -19.06
C ARG A 903 61.66 7.44 -18.19
N HIS A 904 61.46 7.62 -16.88
CA HIS A 904 61.37 6.49 -15.97
C HIS A 904 60.07 5.68 -16.26
N PRO A 905 60.15 4.35 -16.48
CA PRO A 905 59.02 3.60 -17.05
C PRO A 905 57.92 3.20 -16.06
N CYS A 906 58.21 3.19 -14.74
CA CYS A 906 57.27 2.68 -13.74
C CYS A 906 56.00 3.52 -13.59
N THR A 907 54.85 2.84 -13.58
CA THR A 907 53.52 3.43 -13.32
C THR A 907 52.77 2.64 -12.25
N ILE A 908 51.72 3.23 -11.67
CA ILE A 908 50.84 2.55 -10.71
C ILE A 908 50.13 1.36 -11.39
N GLN A 909 49.69 1.55 -12.64
CA GLN A 909 49.05 0.50 -13.43
C GLN A 909 49.93 -0.75 -13.58
N GLN A 910 51.24 -0.58 -13.83
CA GLN A 910 52.19 -1.71 -13.92
C GLN A 910 52.43 -2.41 -12.57
N LYS A 911 52.23 -1.69 -11.45
CA LYS A 911 52.37 -2.25 -10.10
C LYS A 911 51.12 -3.00 -9.65
N LEU A 912 49.94 -2.63 -10.16
CA LEU A 912 48.66 -3.27 -9.86
C LEU A 912 48.21 -4.30 -10.91
N SER A 913 48.80 -4.32 -12.12
CA SER A 913 48.35 -5.20 -13.22
C SER A 913 48.36 -6.69 -12.84
N VAL A 914 49.36 -7.16 -12.10
CA VAL A 914 49.45 -8.56 -11.65
C VAL A 914 48.32 -8.91 -10.67
N ALA A 915 47.90 -7.97 -9.83
CA ALA A 915 46.79 -8.16 -8.90
C ALA A 915 45.44 -8.14 -9.63
N LEU A 916 45.26 -7.20 -10.58
CA LEU A 916 44.08 -7.12 -11.44
C LEU A 916 43.92 -8.37 -12.31
N GLU A 917 44.99 -8.83 -12.96
CA GLU A 917 45.02 -10.08 -13.73
C GLU A 917 44.73 -11.32 -12.88
N LYS A 918 45.12 -11.32 -11.60
CA LYS A 918 44.80 -12.41 -10.68
C LYS A 918 43.31 -12.37 -10.31
N ALA A 919 42.79 -11.20 -9.94
CA ALA A 919 41.37 -11.03 -9.62
C ALA A 919 40.48 -11.39 -10.82
N ASP A 920 40.86 -11.00 -12.04
CA ASP A 920 40.12 -11.33 -13.28
C ASP A 920 40.14 -12.83 -13.62
N LYS A 921 41.14 -13.60 -13.17
CA LYS A 921 41.20 -15.07 -13.30
C LYS A 921 40.41 -15.79 -12.20
N GLU A 922 40.13 -15.13 -11.08
CA GLU A 922 39.36 -15.66 -9.95
C GLU A 922 37.87 -15.28 -9.99
N LEU A 923 37.50 -14.29 -10.81
CA LEU A 923 36.11 -13.87 -11.01
C LEU A 923 35.30 -15.00 -11.69
N ARG A 924 34.45 -15.68 -10.91
CA ARG A 924 33.48 -16.64 -11.46
C ARG A 924 32.52 -15.94 -12.40
N VAL A 925 32.56 -16.32 -13.68
CA VAL A 925 31.45 -16.09 -14.60
C VAL A 925 30.39 -17.13 -14.26
N PHE A 926 29.21 -16.67 -13.84
CA PHE A 926 28.03 -17.52 -13.64
C PHE A 926 27.51 -17.94 -15.02
N ASP A 927 27.51 -19.24 -15.34
CA ASP A 927 26.89 -19.73 -16.57
C ASP A 927 25.40 -19.96 -16.32
N LEU A 928 24.53 -19.54 -17.25
CA LEU A 928 23.08 -19.73 -17.12
C LEU A 928 22.68 -21.21 -17.09
N GLN A 929 23.59 -22.12 -17.49
CA GLN A 929 23.42 -23.56 -17.39
C GLN A 929 23.50 -24.09 -15.95
N ASP A 930 24.21 -23.41 -15.04
CA ASP A 930 24.34 -23.80 -13.62
C ASP A 930 22.99 -23.70 -12.88
N PHE A 931 22.02 -22.98 -13.45
CA PHE A 931 20.70 -22.71 -12.88
C PHE A 931 19.55 -23.43 -13.59
N GLN A 932 19.83 -24.45 -14.40
CA GLN A 932 18.77 -25.34 -14.88
C GLN A 932 18.15 -26.10 -13.70
N PRO A 933 16.82 -26.02 -13.46
CA PRO A 933 16.21 -26.69 -12.33
C PRO A 933 16.40 -28.21 -12.45
N ALA A 934 16.96 -28.81 -11.41
CA ALA A 934 17.24 -30.23 -11.37
C ALA A 934 15.95 -31.01 -11.63
N ARG A 935 15.93 -31.81 -12.71
CA ARG A 935 14.80 -32.70 -13.02
C ARG A 935 14.53 -33.58 -11.80
N PRO A 936 13.28 -33.70 -11.31
CA PRO A 936 12.99 -34.51 -10.13
C PRO A 936 13.40 -35.96 -10.41
N ASN A 937 14.43 -36.43 -9.71
CA ASN A 937 14.97 -37.77 -9.92
C ASN A 937 13.89 -38.82 -9.64
N ALA A 938 13.83 -39.83 -10.51
CA ALA A 938 12.99 -40.99 -10.29
C ALA A 938 13.36 -41.67 -8.97
N ARG A 939 12.36 -42.27 -8.31
CA ARG A 939 12.54 -42.96 -7.02
C ARG A 939 13.69 -43.99 -7.12
N PRO A 940 14.62 -44.04 -6.16
CA PRO A 940 15.54 -45.16 -6.07
C PRO A 940 14.74 -46.43 -5.74
N SER A 941 14.88 -47.46 -6.57
CA SER A 941 14.37 -48.79 -6.27
C SER A 941 15.09 -49.34 -5.04
N GLN A 942 14.34 -49.88 -4.07
CA GLN A 942 14.94 -50.74 -3.05
C GLN A 942 15.22 -52.11 -3.66
N GLU A 943 16.49 -52.38 -3.95
CA GLU A 943 16.99 -53.76 -4.06
C GLU A 943 17.56 -54.21 -2.71
N PHE A 944 17.60 -55.53 -2.51
CA PHE A 944 18.01 -56.18 -1.27
C PHE A 944 19.53 -56.43 -1.23
N GLU A 945 19.99 -57.11 -0.17
CA GLU A 945 21.38 -57.52 0.12
C GLU A 945 22.28 -56.39 0.68
N GLY A 946 23.08 -56.63 1.72
CA GLY A 946 23.17 -57.80 2.59
C GLY A 946 24.38 -57.76 3.54
N VAL A 947 24.26 -58.44 4.69
CA VAL A 947 25.19 -58.48 5.86
C VAL A 947 25.12 -57.25 6.76
#